data_AF-D7C1V8-F1
#
_entry.id   AF-D7C1V8-F1
#
_cell.length_a   1.000
_cell.length_b   1.000
_cell.length_c   1.000
_cell.angle_alpha   90.00
_cell.angle_beta   90.00
_cell.angle_gamma   90.00
#
_symmetry.space_group_name_H-M   'P 1'
#
loop_
_entity.id
_entity.type
_entity.pdbx_description
1 polymer ?
#
loop_
_entity_poly.entity_id
_entity_poly.type
_entity_poly.pdbx_seq_one_letter_code
_entity_poly.pdbx_strand_id
1 'polypeptide(L)'
;MSSVETTAPTAEDGSADRAGRTARQPQKTPRTQKAARRTGPGSGARLEQFISAMIAMGQTGQVFGEHGIGKTSTFHSYVPEAHPGTEVILVPAANLTPDDLLVNAPVRDEHSGELVLTQLIMRQLTPGIPFVLLIDDSLQAGETIQSQLMQIACNWTLGEHDLRKLGCVGVFLADNESLAETSARRSDLAVLDRMVTLRVTANDTAWRRKLAERYEDWDLTEVFRLWAGLSPRLRSLLSPRTLQHVLDCARAGFPLSWALPLVGGQRLRLRDTKSDGKPGPDRTAEILDGIAAAIGCPNPATIADPVRAILRTAVRENWSVLLQGPPGCGKTEITKAVVREETGRDPVYFSLPVTNVEDLCVPIPTPDGTLDTLLSRSLMGPESKVIVWDEYNRPKDKATFAKLMEITQEWSLAGRPIPGLCAQIALQNPPYHLGRKLLVSSNNVAQASRFTVSYEVSPQDIPANQWLIDTYGEVAETALEWWKSDIDDEGREWITKRTLERLIKLHLAGQPLETGLIYLGDGEYAPVPLSQLEARLSESLGQKVIGLKELARDVAEWEARLAAACESSSEGTNDTDLVHQVFANAEVSQLKRHAEVVARLLRHMPPKLRAAHLVGQTPERQRFWIGALSRMAELSATP
;
A
#
# COMPACT_ATOMS: atom_id res chain seq x y z
N MET A 1 -67.64 -22.54 -10.94
CA MET A 1 -68.55 -23.46 -10.21
C MET A 1 -67.97 -23.65 -8.82
N SER A 2 -68.78 -23.29 -7.82
CA SER A 2 -68.68 -23.50 -6.36
C SER A 2 -67.41 -23.10 -5.60
N SER A 3 -67.57 -21.93 -4.98
CA SER A 3 -67.21 -21.47 -3.64
C SER A 3 -67.37 -22.47 -2.47
N VAL A 4 -66.65 -22.17 -1.37
CA VAL A 4 -67.01 -22.17 0.09
C VAL A 4 -65.72 -22.50 0.88
N GLU A 5 -65.00 -21.54 1.47
CA GLU A 5 -65.15 -20.86 2.79
C GLU A 5 -64.80 -21.67 4.05
N THR A 6 -63.94 -21.03 4.89
CA THR A 6 -63.87 -21.03 6.38
C THR A 6 -63.31 -22.28 7.11
N THR A 7 -62.58 -22.22 8.24
CA THR A 7 -62.34 -21.21 9.31
C THR A 7 -61.16 -21.67 10.21
N ALA A 8 -60.45 -20.73 10.86
CA ALA A 8 -59.62 -20.97 12.05
C ALA A 8 -60.48 -20.90 13.36
N PRO A 9 -60.02 -21.47 14.49
CA PRO A 9 -59.46 -20.67 15.62
C PRO A 9 -58.28 -21.39 16.36
N THR A 10 -57.26 -20.77 17.00
CA THR A 10 -57.17 -20.04 18.31
C THR A 10 -57.91 -20.72 19.48
N ALA A 11 -57.43 -20.85 20.73
CA ALA A 11 -56.30 -20.33 21.53
C ALA A 11 -56.15 -21.17 22.84
N GLU A 12 -55.05 -20.95 23.59
CA GLU A 12 -54.98 -20.82 25.09
C GLU A 12 -55.46 -21.98 25.99
N ASP A 13 -55.04 -22.21 27.24
CA ASP A 13 -54.07 -21.70 28.22
C ASP A 13 -54.02 -22.76 29.35
N GLY A 14 -53.01 -22.77 30.23
CA GLY A 14 -53.02 -23.71 31.37
C GLY A 14 -51.83 -23.67 32.32
N SER A 15 -51.73 -22.56 33.04
CA SER A 15 -50.84 -22.17 34.15
C SER A 15 -50.59 -23.17 35.31
N ALA A 16 -49.34 -23.19 35.82
CA ALA A 16 -48.89 -22.84 37.20
C ALA A 16 -48.99 -23.97 38.25
N ASP A 17 -48.17 -24.12 39.30
CA ASP A 17 -47.31 -23.18 40.03
C ASP A 17 -46.39 -23.96 41.03
N ARG A 18 -45.47 -23.21 41.65
CA ARG A 18 -44.81 -23.40 42.97
C ARG A 18 -43.35 -23.83 43.11
N ALA A 19 -42.61 -22.80 43.53
CA ALA A 19 -41.31 -22.68 44.15
C ALA A 19 -41.01 -23.60 45.35
N GLY A 20 -39.72 -23.89 45.51
CA GLY A 20 -39.10 -24.37 46.74
C GLY A 20 -37.58 -24.11 46.75
N ARG A 21 -37.16 -22.96 47.28
CA ARG A 21 -35.76 -22.63 47.59
C ARG A 21 -35.26 -23.54 48.72
N THR A 22 -34.09 -24.16 48.56
CA THR A 22 -33.17 -24.42 49.68
C THR A 22 -31.73 -24.29 49.21
N ALA A 23 -31.00 -23.37 49.87
CA ALA A 23 -29.57 -23.18 49.72
C ALA A 23 -28.80 -24.29 50.45
N ARG A 24 -27.86 -24.94 49.78
CA ARG A 24 -26.75 -25.67 50.44
C ARG A 24 -25.47 -25.49 49.63
N GLN A 25 -24.46 -24.99 50.32
CA GLN A 25 -23.08 -24.78 49.87
C GLN A 25 -22.47 -26.06 49.28
N PRO A 26 -21.70 -25.99 48.18
CA PRO A 26 -20.80 -27.06 47.82
C PRO A 26 -19.45 -26.90 48.53
N GLN A 27 -19.02 -28.04 49.10
CA GLN A 27 -17.79 -28.28 49.81
C GLN A 27 -16.54 -27.91 49.01
N LYS A 28 -15.53 -27.45 49.76
CA LYS A 28 -14.13 -27.42 49.32
C LYS A 28 -13.67 -28.85 49.01
N THR A 29 -13.13 -29.06 47.81
CA THR A 29 -12.24 -30.18 47.47
C THR A 29 -11.02 -29.64 46.70
N PRO A 30 -9.86 -30.32 46.82
CA PRO A 30 -8.56 -29.70 46.81
C PRO A 30 -7.96 -29.55 45.41
N ARG A 31 -6.97 -28.65 45.32
CA ARG A 31 -5.96 -28.56 44.26
C ARG A 31 -5.47 -29.95 43.86
N THR A 32 -5.72 -30.34 42.61
CA THR A 32 -4.99 -31.41 41.93
C THR A 32 -4.47 -30.89 40.59
N GLN A 33 -3.16 -30.71 40.57
CA GLN A 33 -2.20 -30.97 39.49
C GLN A 33 -2.62 -30.63 38.04
N LYS A 34 -1.84 -29.71 37.47
CA LYS A 34 -1.59 -29.55 36.02
C LYS A 34 -1.42 -30.92 35.36
N ALA A 35 -2.50 -31.44 34.78
CA ALA A 35 -2.44 -32.55 33.85
C ALA A 35 -2.26 -31.95 32.45
N ALA A 36 -1.15 -32.33 31.81
CA ALA A 36 -0.87 -32.04 30.42
C ALA A 36 -2.09 -32.37 29.55
N ARG A 37 -2.64 -31.36 28.88
CA ARG A 37 -3.63 -31.55 27.81
C ARG A 37 -2.94 -32.29 26.66
N ARG A 38 -3.15 -33.60 26.59
CA ARG A 38 -3.02 -34.35 25.33
C ARG A 38 -4.06 -33.79 24.37
N THR A 39 -3.60 -33.21 23.28
CA THR A 39 -4.38 -32.79 22.11
C THR A 39 -5.02 -34.02 21.48
N GLY A 40 -6.34 -34.17 21.63
CA GLY A 40 -7.12 -35.08 20.79
C GLY A 40 -7.27 -34.50 19.36
N PRO A 41 -7.51 -35.34 18.35
CA PRO A 41 -7.77 -34.89 16.99
C PRO A 41 -9.16 -34.24 16.95
N GLY A 42 -9.24 -32.90 16.90
CA GLY A 42 -10.53 -32.23 16.73
C GLY A 42 -10.66 -30.77 17.20
N SER A 43 -9.62 -30.15 17.78
CA SER A 43 -9.73 -28.74 18.23
C SER A 43 -9.18 -27.69 17.24
N GLY A 44 -8.76 -28.11 16.04
CA GLY A 44 -8.21 -27.22 15.01
C GLY A 44 -9.27 -26.63 14.09
N ALA A 45 -8.93 -25.55 13.39
CA ALA A 45 -9.77 -24.98 12.34
C ALA A 45 -10.05 -26.03 11.23
N ARG A 46 -11.15 -25.90 10.51
CA ARG A 46 -11.57 -26.91 9.50
C ARG A 46 -10.50 -27.14 8.43
N LEU A 47 -9.79 -26.09 8.02
CA LEU A 47 -8.67 -26.21 7.09
C LEU A 47 -7.49 -27.02 7.68
N GLU A 48 -7.14 -26.81 8.96
CA GLU A 48 -6.07 -27.56 9.64
C GLU A 48 -6.38 -29.07 9.66
N GLN A 49 -7.62 -29.44 9.99
CA GLN A 49 -8.07 -30.84 10.00
C GLN A 49 -7.99 -31.46 8.60
N PHE A 50 -8.37 -30.71 7.57
CA PHE A 50 -8.29 -31.15 6.19
C PHE A 50 -6.84 -31.37 5.73
N ILE A 51 -5.91 -30.46 6.08
CA ILE A 51 -4.49 -30.60 5.77
C ILE A 51 -3.94 -31.92 6.34
N SER A 52 -4.16 -32.19 7.63
CA SER A 52 -3.68 -33.42 8.24
C SER A 52 -4.33 -34.67 7.65
N ALA A 53 -5.61 -34.61 7.28
CA ALA A 53 -6.29 -35.73 6.63
C ALA A 53 -5.69 -36.04 5.24
N MET A 54 -5.42 -35.02 4.42
CA MET A 54 -4.83 -35.20 3.09
C MET A 54 -3.42 -35.77 3.16
N ILE A 55 -2.58 -35.25 4.08
CA ILE A 55 -1.24 -35.79 4.32
C ILE A 55 -1.31 -37.26 4.77
N ALA A 56 -2.20 -37.57 5.71
CA ALA A 56 -2.35 -38.95 6.22
C ALA A 56 -2.85 -39.93 5.15
N MET A 57 -3.70 -39.47 4.23
CA MET A 57 -4.23 -40.29 3.12
C MET A 57 -3.31 -40.32 1.90
N GLY A 58 -2.29 -39.47 1.83
CA GLY A 58 -1.45 -39.30 0.63
C GLY A 58 -2.26 -38.81 -0.59
N GLN A 59 -3.27 -37.98 -0.34
CA GLN A 59 -4.16 -37.43 -1.38
C GLN A 59 -3.89 -35.95 -1.61
N THR A 60 -4.11 -35.50 -2.84
CA THR A 60 -4.03 -34.09 -3.19
C THR A 60 -5.27 -33.35 -2.70
N GLY A 61 -5.06 -32.27 -1.95
CA GLY A 61 -6.12 -31.40 -1.46
C GLY A 61 -6.27 -30.13 -2.31
N GLN A 62 -7.48 -29.79 -2.73
CA GLN A 62 -7.79 -28.49 -3.34
C GLN A 62 -8.61 -27.64 -2.37
N VAL A 63 -8.20 -26.40 -2.15
CA VAL A 63 -8.79 -25.46 -1.19
C VAL A 63 -9.29 -24.23 -1.93
N PHE A 64 -10.61 -24.05 -1.95
CA PHE A 64 -11.25 -22.86 -2.54
C PHE A 64 -11.71 -21.91 -1.46
N GLY A 65 -11.42 -20.61 -1.62
CA GLY A 65 -12.00 -19.58 -0.77
C GLY A 65 -11.64 -18.19 -1.23
N GLU A 66 -12.24 -17.17 -0.62
CA GLU A 66 -11.95 -15.77 -0.94
C GLU A 66 -10.49 -15.38 -0.69
N HIS A 67 -10.04 -14.27 -1.27
CA HIS A 67 -8.69 -13.76 -1.06
C HIS A 67 -8.50 -13.23 0.37
N GLY A 68 -7.28 -13.33 0.90
CA GLY A 68 -6.94 -12.70 2.19
C GLY A 68 -7.59 -13.33 3.43
N ILE A 69 -8.22 -14.50 3.32
CA ILE A 69 -8.82 -15.23 4.45
C ILE A 69 -7.84 -16.11 5.24
N GLY A 70 -6.57 -16.13 4.84
CA GLY A 70 -5.52 -16.92 5.51
C GLY A 70 -5.39 -18.37 5.05
N LYS A 71 -5.66 -18.68 3.76
CA LYS A 71 -5.42 -20.02 3.18
C LYS A 71 -3.93 -20.39 3.30
N THR A 72 -3.08 -19.65 2.60
CA THR A 72 -1.61 -19.83 2.53
C THR A 72 -0.95 -19.73 3.90
N SER A 73 -1.33 -18.73 4.71
CA SER A 73 -0.76 -18.56 6.06
C SER A 73 -1.13 -19.68 7.03
N THR A 74 -2.28 -20.36 6.83
CA THR A 74 -2.62 -21.54 7.63
C THR A 74 -1.64 -22.68 7.35
N PHE A 75 -1.25 -22.92 6.09
CA PHE A 75 -0.25 -23.95 5.77
C PHE A 75 1.10 -23.65 6.43
N HIS A 76 1.63 -22.44 6.26
CA HIS A 76 2.94 -22.06 6.82
C HIS A 76 3.00 -22.10 8.35
N SER A 77 1.89 -21.84 9.03
CA SER A 77 1.85 -21.90 10.49
C SER A 77 1.54 -23.29 11.03
N TYR A 78 0.59 -24.01 10.42
CA TYR A 78 0.10 -25.29 10.92
C TYR A 78 1.00 -26.47 10.58
N VAL A 79 1.53 -26.56 9.35
CA VAL A 79 2.29 -27.74 8.92
C VAL A 79 3.55 -27.93 9.78
N PRO A 80 4.39 -26.91 10.03
CA PRO A 80 5.57 -27.09 10.90
C PRO A 80 5.20 -27.41 12.36
N GLU A 81 4.05 -26.91 12.84
CA GLU A 81 3.57 -27.15 14.21
C GLU A 81 3.03 -28.58 14.39
N ALA A 82 2.21 -29.06 13.45
CA ALA A 82 1.56 -30.36 13.51
C ALA A 82 2.42 -31.51 12.97
N HIS A 83 3.37 -31.21 12.07
CA HIS A 83 4.29 -32.16 11.45
C HIS A 83 5.74 -31.66 11.61
N PRO A 84 6.35 -31.77 12.82
CA PRO A 84 7.70 -31.30 13.06
C PRO A 84 8.73 -31.92 12.11
N GLY A 85 9.61 -31.09 11.55
CA GLY A 85 10.59 -31.51 10.55
C GLY A 85 10.07 -31.53 9.11
N THR A 86 8.83 -31.13 8.88
CA THR A 86 8.25 -30.94 7.54
C THR A 86 8.26 -29.47 7.14
N GLU A 87 8.80 -29.16 5.97
CA GLU A 87 8.80 -27.81 5.39
C GLU A 87 7.56 -27.57 4.51
N VAL A 88 7.15 -26.31 4.33
CA VAL A 88 6.14 -25.93 3.33
C VAL A 88 6.82 -25.22 2.19
N ILE A 89 6.77 -25.82 1.00
CA ILE A 89 7.25 -25.20 -0.24
C ILE A 89 6.05 -24.54 -0.92
N LEU A 90 6.10 -23.21 -1.01
CA LEU A 90 5.10 -22.42 -1.72
C LEU A 90 5.52 -22.22 -3.18
N VAL A 91 4.62 -22.55 -4.10
CA VAL A 91 4.77 -22.33 -5.53
C VAL A 91 3.65 -21.38 -5.99
N PRO A 92 3.97 -20.10 -6.27
CA PRO A 92 2.99 -19.13 -6.75
C PRO A 92 2.74 -19.35 -8.25
N ALA A 93 1.76 -20.19 -8.58
CA ALA A 93 1.53 -20.70 -9.93
C ALA A 93 1.25 -19.60 -10.96
N ALA A 94 0.53 -18.56 -10.57
CA ALA A 94 0.22 -17.40 -11.41
C ALA A 94 1.48 -16.69 -11.94
N ASN A 95 2.63 -16.89 -11.28
CA ASN A 95 3.87 -16.15 -11.53
C ASN A 95 4.96 -16.99 -12.22
N LEU A 96 4.66 -18.24 -12.58
CA LEU A 96 5.62 -19.14 -13.18
C LEU A 96 5.61 -19.08 -14.71
N THR A 97 6.81 -19.21 -15.28
CA THR A 97 7.04 -19.57 -16.68
C THR A 97 7.40 -21.05 -16.77
N PRO A 98 7.17 -21.74 -17.92
CA PRO A 98 7.40 -23.19 -18.05
C PRO A 98 8.77 -23.67 -17.58
N ASP A 99 9.79 -22.82 -17.75
CA ASP A 99 11.18 -23.10 -17.42
C ASP A 99 11.51 -22.86 -15.94
N ASP A 100 10.58 -22.34 -15.13
CA ASP A 100 10.82 -22.12 -13.68
C ASP A 100 10.72 -23.42 -12.86
N LEU A 101 9.89 -24.38 -13.29
CA LEU A 101 9.66 -25.63 -12.57
C LEU A 101 10.52 -26.78 -13.10
N LEU A 102 10.68 -26.83 -14.42
CA LEU A 102 11.28 -27.96 -15.13
C LEU A 102 11.95 -27.48 -16.41
N VAL A 103 13.26 -27.73 -16.54
CA VAL A 103 14.02 -27.40 -17.76
C VAL A 103 14.66 -28.66 -18.32
N ASN A 104 14.54 -28.89 -19.63
CA ASN A 104 15.35 -29.90 -20.30
C ASN A 104 16.75 -29.32 -20.54
N ALA A 105 17.76 -29.89 -19.91
CA ALA A 105 19.14 -29.44 -20.04
C ALA A 105 20.06 -30.58 -20.48
N PRO A 106 21.07 -30.31 -21.33
CA PRO A 106 22.11 -31.27 -21.64
C PRO A 106 23.03 -31.42 -20.42
N VAL A 107 23.04 -32.61 -19.81
CA VAL A 107 23.91 -32.97 -18.69
C VAL A 107 24.89 -34.03 -19.15
N ARG A 108 26.12 -34.00 -18.65
CA ARG A 108 27.06 -35.11 -18.91
C ARG A 108 26.70 -36.27 -18.00
N ASP A 109 26.38 -37.41 -18.59
CA ASP A 109 26.18 -38.64 -17.85
C ASP A 109 27.51 -39.08 -17.21
N GLU A 110 27.50 -39.34 -15.90
CA GLU A 110 28.74 -39.67 -15.16
C GLU A 110 29.34 -41.02 -15.58
N HIS A 111 28.53 -41.94 -16.11
CA HIS A 111 28.98 -43.28 -16.46
C HIS A 111 29.56 -43.36 -17.88
N SER A 112 28.90 -42.72 -18.85
CA SER A 112 29.27 -42.75 -20.27
C SER A 112 30.09 -41.53 -20.71
N GLY A 113 30.01 -40.41 -19.98
CA GLY A 113 30.62 -39.13 -20.36
C GLY A 113 29.92 -38.41 -21.52
N GLU A 114 28.89 -39.02 -22.11
CA GLU A 114 28.08 -38.45 -23.18
C GLU A 114 27.15 -37.34 -22.65
N LEU A 115 26.75 -36.43 -23.53
CA LEU A 115 25.71 -35.46 -23.21
C LEU A 115 24.34 -36.10 -23.38
N VAL A 116 23.61 -36.25 -22.29
CA VAL A 116 22.23 -36.73 -22.27
C VAL A 116 21.29 -35.58 -21.96
N LEU A 117 20.08 -35.64 -22.50
CA LEU A 117 19.04 -34.67 -22.16
C LEU A 117 18.33 -35.12 -20.89
N THR A 118 18.44 -34.34 -19.82
CA THR A 118 17.85 -34.62 -18.51
C THR A 118 16.87 -33.52 -18.14
N GLN A 119 15.83 -33.85 -17.38
CA GLN A 119 14.89 -32.86 -16.87
C GLN A 119 15.37 -32.38 -15.50
N LEU A 120 15.80 -31.12 -15.42
CA LEU A 120 16.20 -30.50 -14.16
C LEU A 120 14.97 -29.96 -13.45
N ILE A 121 14.82 -30.32 -12.18
CA ILE A 121 13.75 -29.84 -11.30
C ILE A 121 14.24 -28.67 -10.45
N MET A 122 13.33 -27.74 -10.15
CA MET A 122 13.57 -26.65 -9.22
C MET A 122 14.13 -27.16 -7.87
N ARG A 123 15.29 -26.64 -7.45
CA ARG A 123 16.04 -27.05 -6.26
C ARG A 123 15.22 -27.02 -4.97
N GLN A 124 14.27 -26.10 -4.88
CA GLN A 124 13.37 -25.97 -3.74
C GLN A 124 12.58 -27.26 -3.53
N LEU A 125 12.21 -27.99 -4.60
CA LEU A 125 11.50 -29.28 -4.55
C LEU A 125 12.39 -30.46 -4.13
N THR A 126 13.67 -30.19 -3.82
CA THR A 126 14.63 -31.14 -3.28
C THR A 126 15.25 -30.61 -1.96
N PRO A 127 14.44 -30.30 -0.93
CA PRO A 127 14.95 -29.66 0.29
C PRO A 127 15.77 -30.62 1.17
N GLY A 128 15.74 -31.94 0.89
CA GLY A 128 16.44 -32.97 1.66
C GLY A 128 15.73 -33.37 2.96
N ILE A 129 14.61 -32.72 3.29
CA ILE A 129 13.72 -33.01 4.40
C ILE A 129 12.29 -33.25 3.88
N PRO A 130 11.40 -33.89 4.65
CA PRO A 130 10.01 -34.00 4.28
C PRO A 130 9.39 -32.62 4.00
N PHE A 131 8.53 -32.53 2.98
CA PHE A 131 7.89 -31.26 2.64
C PHE A 131 6.45 -31.40 2.16
N VAL A 132 5.67 -30.36 2.37
CA VAL A 132 4.35 -30.16 1.77
C VAL A 132 4.49 -29.16 0.64
N LEU A 133 4.02 -29.53 -0.55
CA LEU A 133 3.96 -28.66 -1.71
C LEU A 133 2.62 -27.92 -1.73
N LEU A 134 2.66 -26.60 -1.60
CA LEU A 134 1.50 -25.73 -1.72
C LEU A 134 1.59 -24.92 -3.02
N ILE A 135 0.63 -25.12 -3.91
CA ILE A 135 0.50 -24.42 -5.19
C ILE A 135 -0.59 -23.35 -5.02
N ASP A 136 -0.23 -22.08 -5.05
CA ASP A 136 -1.17 -20.96 -4.83
C ASP A 136 -1.57 -20.31 -6.17
N ASP A 137 -2.83 -19.90 -6.28
CA ASP A 137 -3.45 -19.31 -7.48
C ASP A 137 -3.21 -20.13 -8.77
N SER A 138 -3.34 -21.45 -8.68
CA SER A 138 -3.10 -22.41 -9.79
C SER A 138 -3.98 -22.14 -11.02
N LEU A 139 -5.22 -21.68 -10.80
CA LEU A 139 -6.16 -21.36 -11.88
C LEU A 139 -5.76 -20.13 -12.69
N GLN A 140 -4.87 -19.28 -12.17
CA GLN A 140 -4.38 -18.09 -12.88
C GLN A 140 -3.14 -18.36 -13.74
N ALA A 141 -2.53 -19.55 -13.61
CA ALA A 141 -1.31 -19.88 -14.34
C ALA A 141 -1.55 -20.03 -15.86
N GLY A 142 -0.50 -19.86 -16.66
CA GLY A 142 -0.55 -20.10 -18.11
C GLY A 142 -0.85 -21.57 -18.46
N GLU A 143 -1.33 -21.83 -19.68
CA GLU A 143 -1.72 -23.18 -20.14
C GLU A 143 -0.69 -24.26 -19.89
N THR A 144 0.55 -24.01 -20.30
CA THR A 144 1.66 -24.96 -20.14
C THR A 144 1.98 -25.24 -18.67
N ILE A 145 1.99 -24.22 -17.82
CA ILE A 145 2.21 -24.39 -16.38
C ILE A 145 1.08 -25.18 -15.75
N GLN A 146 -0.18 -24.88 -16.10
CA GLN A 146 -1.30 -25.63 -15.55
C GLN A 146 -1.19 -27.13 -15.88
N SER A 147 -0.77 -27.51 -17.09
CA SER A 147 -0.53 -28.92 -17.42
C SER A 147 0.52 -29.59 -16.53
N GLN A 148 1.63 -28.89 -16.24
CA GLN A 148 2.65 -29.38 -15.30
C GLN A 148 2.10 -29.50 -13.87
N LEU A 149 1.34 -28.50 -13.40
CA LEU A 149 0.71 -28.52 -12.08
C LEU A 149 -0.35 -29.63 -11.96
N MET A 150 -1.05 -29.96 -13.04
CA MET A 150 -1.98 -31.09 -13.06
C MET A 150 -1.28 -32.44 -12.98
N GLN A 151 -0.10 -32.58 -13.59
CA GLN A 151 0.73 -33.77 -13.42
C GLN A 151 1.10 -33.95 -11.94
N ILE A 152 1.56 -32.88 -11.29
CA ILE A 152 1.89 -32.86 -9.86
C ILE A 152 0.67 -33.23 -9.03
N ALA A 153 -0.46 -32.59 -9.28
CA ALA A 153 -1.66 -32.78 -8.50
C ALA A 153 -2.25 -34.19 -8.63
N CYS A 154 -2.17 -34.81 -9.80
CA CYS A 154 -2.77 -36.13 -10.03
C CYS A 154 -1.86 -37.27 -9.59
N ASN A 155 -0.55 -37.17 -9.87
CA ASN A 155 0.38 -38.31 -9.79
C ASN A 155 1.55 -38.08 -8.83
N TRP A 156 1.70 -36.85 -8.31
CA TRP A 156 2.85 -36.38 -7.54
C TRP A 156 4.15 -36.57 -8.32
N THR A 157 4.08 -36.31 -9.63
CA THR A 157 5.23 -36.34 -10.53
C THR A 157 5.36 -35.01 -11.27
N LEU A 158 6.59 -34.64 -11.58
CA LEU A 158 6.91 -33.48 -12.42
C LEU A 158 8.00 -33.90 -13.39
N GLY A 159 7.66 -34.04 -14.67
CA GLY A 159 8.58 -34.64 -15.62
C GLY A 159 8.91 -36.09 -15.26
N GLU A 160 10.19 -36.42 -15.20
CA GLU A 160 10.74 -37.73 -14.78
C GLU A 160 10.82 -37.93 -13.26
N HIS A 161 10.57 -36.87 -12.48
CA HIS A 161 10.73 -36.89 -11.02
C HIS A 161 9.47 -37.34 -10.30
N ASP A 162 9.63 -38.26 -9.34
CA ASP A 162 8.59 -38.63 -8.36
C ASP A 162 8.79 -37.82 -7.08
N LEU A 163 7.90 -36.87 -6.81
CA LEU A 163 8.04 -35.92 -5.71
C LEU A 163 8.06 -36.64 -4.35
N ARG A 164 7.43 -37.82 -4.23
CA ARG A 164 7.47 -38.62 -2.99
C ARG A 164 8.88 -39.09 -2.68
N LYS A 165 9.66 -39.47 -3.70
CA LYS A 165 11.07 -39.87 -3.54
C LYS A 165 11.94 -38.69 -3.12
N LEU A 166 11.52 -37.48 -3.47
CA LEU A 166 12.19 -36.24 -3.07
C LEU A 166 11.79 -35.75 -1.66
N GLY A 167 10.84 -36.44 -1.00
CA GLY A 167 10.37 -36.10 0.34
C GLY A 167 9.00 -35.43 0.42
N CYS A 168 8.27 -35.29 -0.70
CA CYS A 168 6.92 -34.72 -0.69
C CYS A 168 5.95 -35.63 0.08
N VAL A 169 5.33 -35.09 1.13
CA VAL A 169 4.33 -35.79 1.97
C VAL A 169 2.91 -35.27 1.77
N GLY A 170 2.72 -34.21 0.99
CA GLY A 170 1.42 -33.63 0.70
C GLY A 170 1.46 -32.63 -0.46
N VAL A 171 0.46 -32.67 -1.33
CA VAL A 171 0.27 -31.68 -2.41
C VAL A 171 -1.06 -30.97 -2.20
N PHE A 172 -1.03 -29.64 -2.24
CA PHE A 172 -2.21 -28.81 -2.07
C PHE A 172 -2.28 -27.72 -3.13
N LEU A 173 -3.51 -27.43 -3.58
CA LEU A 173 -3.81 -26.30 -4.45
C LEU A 173 -4.69 -25.32 -3.67
N ALA A 174 -4.30 -24.07 -3.57
CA ALA A 174 -5.08 -23.01 -2.95
C ALA A 174 -5.52 -22.01 -4.03
N ASP A 175 -6.82 -21.93 -4.27
CA ASP A 175 -7.38 -21.13 -5.36
C ASP A 175 -8.47 -20.18 -4.86
N ASN A 176 -8.65 -19.08 -5.59
CA ASN A 176 -9.79 -18.19 -5.38
C ASN A 176 -11.03 -18.71 -6.10
N GLU A 177 -12.19 -18.62 -5.44
CA GLU A 177 -13.46 -19.03 -6.04
C GLU A 177 -14.10 -17.84 -6.76
N SER A 178 -13.71 -17.59 -8.01
CA SER A 178 -14.39 -16.62 -8.88
C SER A 178 -14.90 -17.26 -10.16
N LEU A 179 -16.09 -16.85 -10.64
CA LEU A 179 -16.69 -17.35 -11.89
C LEU A 179 -15.78 -17.10 -13.11
N ALA A 180 -14.96 -16.05 -13.09
CA ALA A 180 -14.00 -15.76 -14.15
C ALA A 180 -12.81 -16.73 -14.14
N GLU A 181 -12.31 -17.11 -12.96
CA GLU A 181 -11.17 -18.04 -12.82
C GLU A 181 -11.60 -19.50 -12.95
N THR A 182 -12.85 -19.83 -12.63
CA THR A 182 -13.38 -21.21 -12.64
C THR A 182 -14.06 -21.63 -13.94
N SER A 183 -14.45 -20.68 -14.81
CA SER A 183 -15.26 -20.96 -16.01
C SER A 183 -14.48 -21.59 -17.17
N ALA A 184 -13.15 -21.41 -17.23
CA ALA A 184 -12.38 -21.89 -18.37
C ALA A 184 -12.12 -23.40 -18.36
N ARG A 185 -12.09 -24.09 -17.20
CA ARG A 185 -11.43 -25.42 -17.10
C ARG A 185 -12.03 -26.45 -16.16
N ARG A 186 -13.25 -26.25 -15.64
CA ARG A 186 -14.00 -27.33 -14.97
C ARG A 186 -14.54 -28.42 -15.94
N SER A 187 -14.02 -28.51 -17.16
CA SER A 187 -14.49 -29.43 -18.19
C SER A 187 -13.88 -30.83 -18.11
N ASP A 188 -12.71 -31.01 -17.49
CA ASP A 188 -12.08 -32.32 -17.36
C ASP A 188 -12.41 -32.98 -16.01
N LEU A 189 -13.52 -33.72 -16.00
CA LEU A 189 -13.99 -34.46 -14.83
C LEU A 189 -12.95 -35.48 -14.32
N ALA A 190 -12.12 -36.04 -15.20
CA ALA A 190 -11.12 -37.04 -14.81
C ALA A 190 -9.97 -36.45 -13.98
N VAL A 191 -9.72 -35.15 -14.13
CA VAL A 191 -8.78 -34.39 -13.29
C VAL A 191 -9.42 -34.01 -11.97
N LEU A 192 -10.67 -33.52 -12.00
CA LEU A 192 -11.40 -33.10 -10.80
C LEU A 192 -11.67 -34.26 -9.82
N ASP A 193 -11.89 -35.48 -10.33
CA ASP A 193 -12.13 -36.68 -9.51
C ASP A 193 -10.89 -37.15 -8.73
N ARG A 194 -9.70 -36.68 -9.09
CA ARG A 194 -8.43 -37.08 -8.44
C ARG A 194 -8.03 -36.21 -7.26
N MET A 195 -8.79 -35.15 -6.99
CA MET A 195 -8.52 -34.19 -5.92
C MET A 195 -9.65 -34.21 -4.90
N VAL A 196 -9.30 -34.14 -3.61
CA VAL A 196 -10.31 -33.86 -2.58
C VAL A 196 -10.46 -32.36 -2.46
N THR A 197 -11.68 -31.85 -2.63
CA THR A 197 -11.93 -30.40 -2.59
C THR A 197 -12.55 -29.95 -1.27
N LEU A 198 -11.98 -28.93 -0.65
CA LEU A 198 -12.53 -28.21 0.48
C LEU A 198 -12.86 -26.76 0.09
N ARG A 199 -14.11 -26.35 0.29
CA ARG A 199 -14.49 -24.93 0.26
C ARG A 199 -14.37 -24.35 1.66
N VAL A 200 -13.61 -23.27 1.77
CA VAL A 200 -13.33 -22.55 3.02
C VAL A 200 -13.82 -21.11 2.95
N THR A 201 -14.30 -20.64 4.08
CA THR A 201 -14.59 -19.24 4.36
C THR A 201 -13.57 -18.71 5.37
N ALA A 202 -13.61 -17.41 5.66
CA ALA A 202 -12.82 -16.85 6.76
C ALA A 202 -13.13 -17.49 8.13
N ASN A 203 -14.25 -18.18 8.34
CA ASN A 203 -14.50 -18.88 9.61
C ASN A 203 -13.80 -20.23 9.71
N ASP A 204 -13.28 -20.76 8.61
CA ASP A 204 -12.65 -22.07 8.53
C ASP A 204 -11.12 -22.02 8.73
N THR A 205 -10.55 -20.82 8.92
CA THR A 205 -9.12 -20.56 9.11
C THR A 205 -8.82 -19.99 10.50
N ALA A 206 -7.57 -20.12 10.96
CA ALA A 206 -7.15 -19.71 12.30
C ALA A 206 -6.86 -18.20 12.45
N TRP A 207 -7.29 -17.35 11.50
CA TRP A 207 -6.86 -15.95 11.43
C TRP A 207 -7.17 -15.13 12.69
N ARG A 208 -8.32 -15.35 13.36
CA ARG A 208 -8.67 -14.63 14.60
C ARG A 208 -7.68 -14.90 15.72
N ARG A 209 -7.32 -16.18 15.90
CA ARG A 209 -6.32 -16.62 16.87
C ARG A 209 -4.98 -15.99 16.54
N LYS A 210 -4.55 -16.05 15.28
CA LYS A 210 -3.27 -15.47 14.83
C LYS A 210 -3.19 -13.95 14.94
N LEU A 211 -4.29 -13.24 14.68
CA LEU A 211 -4.34 -11.79 14.95
C LEU A 211 -4.29 -11.50 16.44
N ALA A 212 -5.04 -12.20 17.28
CA ALA A 212 -4.98 -11.99 18.72
C ALA A 212 -3.57 -12.29 19.30
N GLU A 213 -2.87 -13.30 18.76
CA GLU A 213 -1.46 -13.59 19.10
C GLU A 213 -0.52 -12.44 18.67
N ARG A 214 -0.78 -11.77 17.54
CA ARG A 214 0.05 -10.65 17.03
C ARG A 214 -0.19 -9.33 17.76
N TYR A 215 -1.39 -9.12 18.29
CA TYR A 215 -1.82 -7.90 18.97
C TYR A 215 -2.17 -8.22 20.43
N GLU A 216 -1.21 -8.78 21.17
CA GLU A 216 -1.41 -9.29 22.54
C GLU A 216 -1.84 -8.23 23.57
N ASP A 217 -1.51 -6.97 23.28
CA ASP A 217 -1.86 -5.76 24.01
C ASP A 217 -3.31 -5.30 23.80
N TRP A 218 -4.01 -5.83 22.79
CA TRP A 218 -5.40 -5.48 22.48
C TRP A 218 -6.37 -6.64 22.67
N ASP A 219 -7.52 -6.36 23.30
CA ASP A 219 -8.65 -7.29 23.25
C ASP A 219 -9.41 -7.11 21.93
N LEU A 220 -9.16 -8.02 20.98
CA LEU A 220 -9.81 -7.99 19.67
C LEU A 220 -11.23 -8.59 19.65
N THR A 221 -11.79 -9.00 20.80
CA THR A 221 -13.13 -9.61 20.87
C THR A 221 -14.19 -8.73 20.22
N GLU A 222 -14.19 -7.44 20.54
CA GLU A 222 -15.16 -6.48 20.01
C GLU A 222 -14.94 -6.20 18.52
N VAL A 223 -13.69 -6.16 18.07
CA VAL A 223 -13.34 -6.05 16.63
C VAL A 223 -13.88 -7.25 15.86
N PHE A 224 -13.72 -8.46 16.40
CA PHE A 224 -14.25 -9.68 15.77
C PHE A 224 -15.76 -9.72 15.77
N ARG A 225 -16.42 -9.22 16.82
CA ARG A 225 -17.88 -9.08 16.89
C ARG A 225 -18.41 -8.11 15.83
N LEU A 226 -17.77 -6.94 15.70
CA LEU A 226 -18.08 -5.96 14.65
C LEU A 226 -17.93 -6.58 13.26
N TRP A 227 -16.78 -7.21 12.99
CA TRP A 227 -16.51 -7.86 11.71
C TRP A 227 -17.53 -8.98 11.40
N ALA A 228 -17.90 -9.80 12.39
CA ALA A 228 -18.87 -10.87 12.23
C ALA A 228 -20.30 -10.35 11.94
N GLY A 229 -20.63 -9.15 12.41
CA GLY A 229 -21.89 -8.47 12.10
C GLY A 229 -21.96 -7.86 10.70
N LEU A 230 -20.86 -7.80 9.95
CA LEU A 230 -20.83 -7.28 8.59
C LEU A 230 -21.46 -8.26 7.59
N SER A 231 -22.05 -7.70 6.53
CA SER A 231 -22.56 -8.49 5.40
C SER A 231 -21.44 -9.31 4.74
N PRO A 232 -21.75 -10.40 4.02
CA PRO A 232 -20.75 -11.16 3.27
C PRO A 232 -19.92 -10.28 2.32
N ARG A 233 -20.55 -9.30 1.65
CA ARG A 233 -19.87 -8.39 0.74
C ARG A 233 -18.85 -7.51 1.47
N LEU A 234 -19.25 -6.91 2.60
CA LEU A 234 -18.36 -6.07 3.40
C LEU A 234 -17.22 -6.87 4.01
N ARG A 235 -17.46 -8.13 4.43
CA ARG A 235 -16.40 -9.03 4.92
C ARG A 235 -15.39 -9.41 3.84
N SER A 236 -15.83 -9.52 2.59
CA SER A 236 -14.95 -9.74 1.44
C SER A 236 -14.04 -8.53 1.18
N LEU A 237 -14.60 -7.32 1.27
CA LEU A 237 -13.85 -6.06 1.13
C LEU A 237 -12.89 -5.80 2.31
N LEU A 238 -13.37 -6.00 3.54
CA LEU A 238 -12.60 -5.97 4.77
C LEU A 238 -12.15 -7.39 5.14
N SER A 239 -11.42 -8.04 4.23
CA SER A 239 -10.86 -9.37 4.47
C SER A 239 -10.00 -9.42 5.75
N PRO A 240 -9.74 -10.58 6.35
CA PRO A 240 -8.81 -10.69 7.48
C PRO A 240 -7.45 -10.01 7.26
N ARG A 241 -6.90 -10.08 6.03
CA ARG A 241 -5.70 -9.31 5.65
C ARG A 241 -5.91 -7.80 5.71
N THR A 242 -6.99 -7.29 5.11
CA THR A 242 -7.31 -5.85 5.17
C THR A 242 -7.52 -5.38 6.61
N LEU A 243 -8.18 -6.20 7.44
CA LEU A 243 -8.37 -5.92 8.86
C LEU A 243 -7.02 -5.89 9.60
N GLN A 244 -6.09 -6.79 9.28
CA GLN A 244 -4.73 -6.73 9.82
C GLN A 244 -4.07 -5.39 9.48
N HIS A 245 -4.17 -4.92 8.24
CA HIS A 245 -3.60 -3.63 7.84
C HIS A 245 -4.26 -2.46 8.58
N VAL A 246 -5.57 -2.52 8.84
CA VAL A 246 -6.27 -1.52 9.67
C VAL A 246 -5.68 -1.49 11.08
N LEU A 247 -5.40 -2.66 11.67
CA LEU A 247 -4.76 -2.76 12.99
C LEU A 247 -3.30 -2.28 12.98
N ASP A 248 -2.54 -2.60 11.92
CA ASP A 248 -1.18 -2.10 11.71
C ASP A 248 -1.17 -0.55 11.63
N CYS A 249 -2.10 0.06 10.88
CA CYS A 249 -2.29 1.51 10.82
C CYS A 249 -2.69 2.12 12.17
N ALA A 250 -3.59 1.47 12.92
CA ALA A 250 -3.99 1.93 14.25
C ALA A 250 -2.79 1.99 15.20
N ARG A 251 -1.93 0.96 15.17
CA ARG A 251 -0.71 0.87 15.99
C ARG A 251 0.28 1.98 15.65
N ALA A 252 0.39 2.33 14.37
CA ALA A 252 1.22 3.44 13.91
C ALA A 252 0.60 4.84 14.12
N GLY A 253 -0.65 4.91 14.61
CA GLY A 253 -1.38 6.18 14.79
C GLY A 253 -1.80 6.85 13.48
N PHE A 254 -1.93 6.07 12.40
CA PHE A 254 -2.34 6.56 11.08
C PHE A 254 -3.87 6.55 10.92
N PRO A 255 -4.41 7.38 10.00
CA PRO A 255 -5.79 7.25 9.57
C PRO A 255 -6.08 5.82 9.09
N LEU A 256 -7.08 5.16 9.68
CA LEU A 256 -7.37 3.76 9.39
C LEU A 256 -7.81 3.55 7.93
N SER A 257 -8.33 4.59 7.29
CA SER A 257 -8.69 4.56 5.87
C SER A 257 -7.48 4.29 4.96
N TRP A 258 -6.25 4.57 5.40
CA TRP A 258 -5.05 4.33 4.60
C TRP A 258 -4.69 2.85 4.48
N ALA A 259 -5.22 2.00 5.36
CA ALA A 259 -5.14 0.55 5.22
C ALA A 259 -6.07 -0.01 4.13
N LEU A 260 -7.04 0.78 3.67
CA LEU A 260 -7.94 0.36 2.60
C LEU A 260 -7.24 0.50 1.24
N PRO A 261 -7.33 -0.54 0.39
CA PRO A 261 -6.59 -0.58 -0.86
C PRO A 261 -7.05 0.47 -1.87
N LEU A 262 -6.13 0.91 -2.74
CA LEU A 262 -6.44 1.69 -3.94
C LEU A 262 -6.77 0.76 -5.11
N VAL A 263 -8.05 0.66 -5.47
CA VAL A 263 -8.55 -0.20 -6.56
C VAL A 263 -8.89 0.68 -7.75
N GLY A 264 -8.23 0.45 -8.89
CA GLY A 264 -8.38 1.32 -10.06
C GLY A 264 -8.02 2.78 -9.76
N GLY A 265 -7.07 2.98 -8.83
CA GLY A 265 -6.61 4.28 -8.38
C GLY A 265 -7.59 5.05 -7.49
N GLN A 266 -8.65 4.43 -6.97
CA GLN A 266 -9.53 5.04 -5.97
C GLN A 266 -9.52 4.22 -4.69
N ARG A 267 -9.59 4.91 -3.54
CA ARG A 267 -9.67 4.24 -2.25
C ARG A 267 -10.94 3.41 -2.16
N LEU A 268 -10.77 2.15 -1.78
CA LEU A 268 -11.87 1.24 -1.58
C LEU A 268 -12.86 1.81 -0.55
N ARG A 269 -14.13 1.83 -0.93
CA ARG A 269 -15.23 2.24 -0.05
C ARG A 269 -15.97 1.01 0.44
N LEU A 270 -16.22 0.93 1.74
CA LEU A 270 -16.95 -0.16 2.36
C LEU A 270 -18.45 0.04 2.13
N ARG A 271 -18.94 -0.51 1.00
CA ARG A 271 -20.34 -0.41 0.55
C ARG A 271 -20.94 -1.79 0.33
N ASP A 272 -22.17 -1.95 0.79
CA ASP A 272 -23.01 -3.07 0.38
C ASP A 272 -23.47 -2.94 -1.08
N THR A 273 -23.98 -4.03 -1.64
CA THR A 273 -24.71 -4.00 -2.91
C THR A 273 -26.20 -4.05 -2.59
N LYS A 274 -26.98 -3.11 -3.15
CA LYS A 274 -28.44 -3.12 -3.04
C LYS A 274 -29.02 -4.27 -3.87
N SER A 275 -30.28 -4.62 -3.61
CA SER A 275 -31.00 -5.69 -4.35
C SER A 275 -31.12 -5.42 -5.86
N ASP A 276 -30.99 -4.16 -6.30
CA ASP A 276 -30.98 -3.75 -7.71
C ASP A 276 -29.57 -3.75 -8.33
N GLY A 277 -28.56 -4.26 -7.62
CA GLY A 277 -27.17 -4.28 -8.07
C GLY A 277 -26.41 -2.96 -7.91
N LYS A 278 -27.08 -1.87 -7.48
CA LYS A 278 -26.43 -0.58 -7.29
C LYS A 278 -25.63 -0.53 -5.98
N PRO A 279 -24.62 0.35 -5.88
CA PRO A 279 -23.89 0.56 -4.64
C PRO A 279 -24.82 1.05 -3.52
N GLY A 280 -24.70 0.43 -2.36
CA GLY A 280 -25.27 0.86 -1.10
C GLY A 280 -24.61 2.12 -0.55
N PRO A 281 -25.08 2.61 0.62
CA PRO A 281 -24.46 3.72 1.31
C PRO A 281 -23.01 3.39 1.72
N ASP A 282 -22.19 4.43 1.81
CA ASP A 282 -20.81 4.33 2.27
C ASP A 282 -20.74 4.18 3.79
N ARG A 283 -20.28 3.04 4.26
CA ARG A 283 -20.14 2.74 5.69
C ARG A 283 -18.69 2.78 6.16
N THR A 284 -17.79 3.34 5.36
CA THR A 284 -16.35 3.32 5.63
C THR A 284 -16.01 3.97 6.98
N ALA A 285 -16.48 5.21 7.21
CA ALA A 285 -16.20 5.91 8.47
C ALA A 285 -16.80 5.17 9.68
N GLU A 286 -18.09 4.81 9.60
CA GLU A 286 -18.79 4.06 10.65
C GLU A 286 -18.03 2.80 11.10
N ILE A 287 -17.60 1.98 10.14
CA ILE A 287 -16.92 0.71 10.43
C ILE A 287 -15.53 0.97 11.02
N LEU A 288 -14.76 1.87 10.42
CA LEU A 288 -13.39 2.14 10.87
C LEU A 288 -13.37 2.84 12.25
N ASP A 289 -14.28 3.77 12.50
CA ASP A 289 -14.43 4.41 13.81
C ASP A 289 -14.88 3.41 14.87
N GLY A 290 -15.76 2.47 14.52
CA GLY A 290 -16.14 1.35 15.39
C GLY A 290 -14.97 0.45 15.77
N ILE A 291 -14.08 0.14 14.81
CA ILE A 291 -12.85 -0.63 15.07
C ILE A 291 -11.90 0.17 15.96
N ALA A 292 -11.67 1.44 15.66
CA ALA A 292 -10.81 2.34 16.44
C ALA A 292 -11.27 2.43 17.91
N ALA A 293 -12.59 2.60 18.11
CA ALA A 293 -13.20 2.63 19.44
C ALA A 293 -13.05 1.29 20.18
N ALA A 294 -13.19 0.16 19.48
CA ALA A 294 -13.07 -1.17 20.08
C ALA A 294 -11.65 -1.46 20.61
N ILE A 295 -10.61 -0.95 19.97
CA ILE A 295 -9.21 -1.11 20.40
C ILE A 295 -8.67 0.08 21.22
N GLY A 296 -9.48 1.13 21.41
CA GLY A 296 -9.09 2.33 22.16
C GLY A 296 -8.05 3.22 21.47
N CYS A 297 -7.97 3.18 20.13
CA CYS A 297 -7.03 3.98 19.35
C CYS A 297 -7.71 5.15 18.64
N PRO A 298 -7.00 6.27 18.36
CA PRO A 298 -7.53 7.34 17.53
C PRO A 298 -7.61 6.93 16.06
N ASN A 299 -8.61 7.45 15.35
CA ASN A 299 -8.70 7.41 13.89
C ASN A 299 -8.65 8.85 13.34
N PRO A 300 -7.46 9.45 13.22
CA PRO A 300 -7.36 10.83 12.75
C PRO A 300 -7.74 10.94 11.27
N ALA A 301 -8.20 12.12 10.84
CA ALA A 301 -8.45 12.39 9.42
C ALA A 301 -7.14 12.55 8.62
N THR A 302 -6.11 13.10 9.27
CA THR A 302 -4.77 13.31 8.69
C THR A 302 -3.71 13.33 9.80
N ILE A 303 -2.45 13.22 9.42
CA ILE A 303 -1.29 13.40 10.30
C ILE A 303 -0.30 14.38 9.67
N ALA A 304 0.61 14.90 10.49
CA ALA A 304 1.69 15.75 9.98
C ALA A 304 2.69 14.90 9.17
N ASP A 305 3.15 15.45 8.05
CA ASP A 305 4.17 14.85 7.18
C ASP A 305 3.86 13.38 6.80
N PRO A 306 2.70 13.15 6.16
CA PRO A 306 2.15 11.82 5.97
C PRO A 306 3.10 10.92 5.17
N VAL A 307 3.73 11.45 4.13
CA VAL A 307 4.63 10.67 3.26
C VAL A 307 5.86 10.19 4.03
N ARG A 308 6.57 11.07 4.75
CA ARG A 308 7.75 10.63 5.51
C ARG A 308 7.36 9.71 6.66
N ALA A 309 6.26 9.99 7.37
CA ALA A 309 5.79 9.14 8.46
C ALA A 309 5.50 7.71 8.00
N ILE A 310 4.79 7.55 6.87
CA ILE A 310 4.49 6.25 6.26
C ILE A 310 5.81 5.55 5.87
N LEU A 311 6.70 6.23 5.16
CA LEU A 311 7.95 5.62 4.67
C LEU A 311 8.86 5.16 5.81
N ARG A 312 9.03 5.96 6.86
CA ARG A 312 9.82 5.59 8.04
C ARG A 312 9.22 4.39 8.76
N THR A 313 7.90 4.38 8.93
CA THR A 313 7.20 3.26 9.57
C THR A 313 7.34 1.99 8.73
N ALA A 314 7.26 2.10 7.40
CA ALA A 314 7.40 0.96 6.52
C ALA A 314 8.76 0.26 6.66
N VAL A 315 9.85 1.03 6.76
CA VAL A 315 11.22 0.51 6.97
C VAL A 315 11.37 -0.16 8.34
N ARG A 316 10.69 0.33 9.37
CA ARG A 316 10.79 -0.21 10.74
C ARG A 316 9.95 -1.45 10.95
N GLU A 317 8.74 -1.46 10.39
CA GLU A 317 7.72 -2.49 10.62
C GLU A 317 7.66 -3.56 9.52
N ASN A 318 8.56 -3.50 8.54
CA ASN A 318 8.58 -4.39 7.38
C ASN A 318 7.28 -4.34 6.57
N TRP A 319 6.87 -3.14 6.14
CA TRP A 319 5.64 -2.96 5.35
C TRP A 319 5.89 -2.86 3.85
N SER A 320 4.85 -3.28 3.13
CA SER A 320 4.65 -2.97 1.71
C SER A 320 3.72 -1.74 1.60
N VAL A 321 4.19 -0.67 0.97
CA VAL A 321 3.46 0.60 0.86
C VAL A 321 3.24 0.98 -0.60
N LEU A 322 2.07 1.52 -0.90
CA LEU A 322 1.72 2.12 -2.19
C LEU A 322 1.52 3.63 -2.06
N LEU A 323 2.30 4.41 -2.79
CA LEU A 323 2.14 5.86 -2.93
C LEU A 323 1.64 6.19 -4.34
N GLN A 324 0.40 6.67 -4.43
CA GLN A 324 -0.19 7.16 -5.67
C GLN A 324 -0.18 8.68 -5.70
N GLY A 325 0.32 9.28 -6.77
CA GLY A 325 0.20 10.74 -6.94
C GLY A 325 0.58 11.17 -8.34
N PRO A 326 0.35 12.43 -8.72
CA PRO A 326 0.64 12.91 -10.06
C PRO A 326 2.12 12.76 -10.44
N PRO A 327 2.45 12.70 -11.74
CA PRO A 327 3.83 12.69 -12.19
C PRO A 327 4.56 13.96 -11.77
N GLY A 328 5.84 13.84 -11.41
CA GLY A 328 6.67 15.01 -11.11
C GLY A 328 6.35 15.76 -9.81
N CYS A 329 5.58 15.19 -8.87
CA CYS A 329 5.35 15.78 -7.54
C CYS A 329 6.43 15.47 -6.49
N GLY A 330 7.45 14.67 -6.83
CA GLY A 330 8.59 14.38 -5.95
C GLY A 330 8.55 13.05 -5.19
N LYS A 331 7.56 12.17 -5.45
CA LYS A 331 7.41 10.85 -4.77
C LYS A 331 8.70 10.03 -4.75
N THR A 332 9.36 9.92 -5.90
CA THR A 332 10.58 9.11 -6.06
C THR A 332 11.74 9.68 -5.24
N GLU A 333 11.93 11.00 -5.28
CA GLU A 333 13.06 11.65 -4.59
C GLU A 333 12.88 11.68 -3.08
N ILE A 334 11.68 11.97 -2.57
CA ILE A 334 11.42 11.88 -1.12
C ILE A 334 11.57 10.45 -0.61
N THR A 335 11.15 9.45 -1.41
CA THR A 335 11.33 8.03 -1.06
C THR A 335 12.81 7.67 -0.93
N LYS A 336 13.63 8.02 -1.92
CA LYS A 336 15.09 7.79 -1.87
C LYS A 336 15.73 8.48 -0.67
N ALA A 337 15.35 9.73 -0.40
CA ALA A 337 15.88 10.49 0.73
C ALA A 337 15.55 9.81 2.07
N VAL A 338 14.28 9.46 2.31
CA VAL A 338 13.86 8.81 3.57
C VAL A 338 14.50 7.42 3.73
N VAL A 339 14.59 6.62 2.66
CA VAL A 339 15.26 5.32 2.73
C VAL A 339 16.74 5.48 3.11
N ARG A 340 17.43 6.46 2.52
CA ARG A 340 18.82 6.76 2.86
C ARG A 340 18.97 7.25 4.30
N GLU A 341 18.04 8.07 4.79
CA GLU A 341 17.99 8.52 6.19
C GLU A 341 17.82 7.34 7.16
N GLU A 342 16.92 6.39 6.89
CA GLU A 342 16.60 5.29 7.82
C GLU A 342 17.57 4.10 7.72
N THR A 343 18.12 3.81 6.53
CA THR A 343 18.96 2.63 6.30
C THR A 343 20.46 2.95 6.12
N GLY A 344 20.80 4.23 5.93
CA GLY A 344 22.15 4.65 5.55
C GLY A 344 22.56 4.25 4.12
N ARG A 345 21.63 3.73 3.31
CA ARG A 345 21.89 3.19 1.97
C ARG A 345 20.86 3.66 0.97
N ASP A 346 21.24 3.62 -0.30
CA ASP A 346 20.29 3.85 -1.38
C ASP A 346 19.31 2.68 -1.51
N PRO A 347 18.03 2.96 -1.84
CA PRO A 347 17.08 1.89 -2.15
C PRO A 347 17.52 1.08 -3.37
N VAL A 348 17.15 -0.19 -3.39
CA VAL A 348 17.19 -0.99 -4.61
C VAL A 348 16.04 -0.53 -5.50
N TYR A 349 16.38 0.19 -6.57
CA TYR A 349 15.41 0.87 -7.42
C TYR A 349 15.16 0.10 -8.73
N PHE A 350 13.88 -0.12 -9.04
CA PHE A 350 13.44 -0.70 -10.31
C PHE A 350 12.35 0.17 -10.94
N SER A 351 12.46 0.40 -12.26
CA SER A 351 11.45 1.11 -13.04
C SER A 351 10.69 0.09 -13.89
N LEU A 352 9.44 -0.21 -13.51
CA LEU A 352 8.68 -1.29 -14.12
C LEU A 352 8.40 -1.19 -15.63
N PRO A 353 8.36 -0.01 -16.26
CA PRO A 353 8.24 0.08 -17.73
C PRO A 353 9.44 -0.50 -18.49
N VAL A 354 10.59 -0.65 -17.83
CA VAL A 354 11.84 -1.11 -18.45
C VAL A 354 12.45 -2.35 -17.81
N THR A 355 12.06 -2.69 -16.57
CA THR A 355 12.49 -3.92 -15.90
C THR A 355 11.92 -5.15 -16.60
N ASN A 356 12.78 -6.11 -16.93
CA ASN A 356 12.42 -7.44 -17.39
C ASN A 356 12.51 -8.46 -16.23
N VAL A 357 11.90 -9.63 -16.40
CA VAL A 357 12.04 -10.73 -15.43
C VAL A 357 13.51 -11.14 -15.27
N GLU A 358 14.25 -11.18 -16.38
CA GLU A 358 15.66 -11.59 -16.42
C GLU A 358 16.58 -10.60 -15.68
N ASP A 359 16.13 -9.35 -15.48
CA ASP A 359 16.85 -8.36 -14.69
C ASP A 359 16.73 -8.64 -13.17
N LEU A 360 15.70 -9.40 -12.77
CA LEU A 360 15.42 -9.77 -11.39
C LEU A 360 15.99 -11.15 -11.05
N CYS A 361 15.75 -12.12 -11.92
CA CYS A 361 16.20 -13.49 -11.73
C CYS A 361 16.33 -14.30 -13.02
N VAL A 362 17.25 -15.27 -13.03
CA VAL A 362 17.44 -16.21 -14.14
C VAL A 362 17.63 -17.63 -13.59
N PRO A 363 16.86 -18.63 -14.07
CA PRO A 363 17.09 -20.03 -13.71
C PRO A 363 18.38 -20.55 -14.35
N ILE A 364 19.18 -21.30 -13.59
CA ILE A 364 20.42 -21.91 -14.04
C ILE A 364 20.50 -23.39 -13.62
N PRO A 365 21.02 -24.26 -14.50
CA PRO A 365 21.42 -25.61 -14.12
C PRO A 365 22.50 -25.60 -13.04
N THR A 366 22.39 -26.49 -12.06
CA THR A 366 23.43 -26.71 -11.06
C THR A 366 24.16 -28.05 -11.28
N PRO A 367 25.41 -28.19 -10.80
CA PRO A 367 26.18 -29.43 -10.96
C PRO A 367 25.54 -30.68 -10.35
N ASP A 368 24.70 -30.52 -9.33
CA ASP A 368 23.94 -31.58 -8.67
C ASP A 368 22.66 -31.98 -9.42
N GLY A 369 22.45 -31.49 -10.64
CA GLY A 369 21.33 -31.90 -11.48
C GLY A 369 19.99 -31.25 -11.10
N THR A 370 20.04 -30.09 -10.45
CA THR A 370 18.85 -29.28 -10.13
C THR A 370 18.85 -27.96 -10.90
N LEU A 371 17.74 -27.23 -10.81
CA LEU A 371 17.61 -25.87 -11.30
C LEU A 371 17.62 -24.91 -10.11
N ASP A 372 18.62 -24.04 -10.03
CA ASP A 372 18.67 -22.94 -9.05
C ASP A 372 18.36 -21.62 -9.75
N THR A 373 17.99 -20.60 -8.97
CA THR A 373 17.68 -19.27 -9.51
C THR A 373 18.77 -18.29 -9.09
N LEU A 374 19.47 -17.73 -10.08
CA LEU A 374 20.33 -16.57 -9.86
C LEU A 374 19.45 -15.34 -9.64
N LEU A 375 19.63 -14.69 -8.50
CA LEU A 375 19.00 -13.41 -8.19
C LEU A 375 19.92 -12.26 -8.56
N SER A 376 19.32 -11.12 -8.92
CA SER A 376 20.07 -9.89 -9.18
C SER A 376 20.97 -9.54 -8.00
N ARG A 377 22.19 -9.08 -8.27
CA ARG A 377 23.19 -8.76 -7.24
C ARG A 377 22.65 -7.77 -6.19
N SER A 378 21.83 -6.82 -6.61
CA SER A 378 21.23 -5.81 -5.72
C SER A 378 20.26 -6.41 -4.69
N LEU A 379 19.69 -7.58 -4.98
CA LEU A 379 18.80 -8.32 -4.09
C LEU A 379 19.57 -9.26 -3.13
N MET A 380 20.90 -9.37 -3.29
CA MET A 380 21.74 -10.26 -2.52
C MET A 380 22.43 -9.58 -1.32
N GLY A 381 22.92 -10.41 -0.41
CA GLY A 381 23.62 -10.00 0.81
C GLY A 381 22.70 -9.77 2.01
N PRO A 382 23.22 -9.85 3.26
CA PRO A 382 22.42 -9.82 4.49
C PRO A 382 21.93 -8.42 4.90
N GLU A 383 22.42 -7.40 4.21
CA GLU A 383 22.27 -6.00 4.58
C GLU A 383 20.82 -5.52 4.45
N SER A 384 20.39 -4.64 5.37
CA SER A 384 19.06 -4.01 5.30
C SER A 384 18.87 -3.30 3.97
N LYS A 385 17.79 -3.64 3.27
CA LYS A 385 17.48 -3.11 1.94
C LYS A 385 15.99 -2.79 1.81
N VAL A 386 15.70 -1.73 1.09
CA VAL A 386 14.35 -1.31 0.72
C VAL A 386 14.25 -1.36 -0.79
N ILE A 387 13.22 -2.00 -1.30
CA ILE A 387 12.96 -2.03 -2.74
C ILE A 387 11.97 -0.94 -3.11
N VAL A 388 12.28 -0.16 -4.13
CA VAL A 388 11.39 0.86 -4.70
C VAL A 388 10.98 0.43 -6.11
N TRP A 389 9.67 0.23 -6.28
CA TRP A 389 9.04 -0.09 -7.56
C TRP A 389 8.43 1.18 -8.14
N ASP A 390 9.13 1.84 -9.07
CA ASP A 390 8.60 3.04 -9.73
C ASP A 390 7.73 2.68 -10.95
N GLU A 391 6.71 3.50 -11.17
CA GLU A 391 5.63 3.26 -12.13
C GLU A 391 5.00 1.87 -11.97
N TYR A 392 4.61 1.52 -10.73
CA TYR A 392 4.12 0.19 -10.35
C TYR A 392 2.96 -0.35 -11.21
N ASN A 393 2.07 0.55 -11.65
CA ASN A 393 0.94 0.22 -12.52
C ASN A 393 1.29 0.34 -14.02
N ARG A 394 2.57 0.24 -14.39
CA ARG A 394 3.00 0.23 -15.79
C ARG A 394 4.09 -0.83 -16.02
N PRO A 395 3.82 -2.11 -15.69
CA PRO A 395 4.76 -3.18 -15.98
C PRO A 395 4.95 -3.34 -17.49
N LYS A 396 6.18 -3.68 -17.91
CA LYS A 396 6.50 -3.99 -19.30
C LYS A 396 5.61 -5.11 -19.87
N ASP A 397 5.37 -6.15 -19.08
CA ASP A 397 4.59 -7.32 -19.47
C ASP A 397 3.92 -7.99 -18.25
N LYS A 398 3.04 -8.97 -18.50
CA LYS A 398 2.30 -9.69 -17.45
C LYS A 398 3.20 -10.58 -16.58
N ALA A 399 4.26 -11.17 -17.13
CA ALA A 399 5.14 -12.07 -16.39
C ALA A 399 5.99 -11.27 -15.38
N THR A 400 6.52 -10.11 -15.78
CA THR A 400 7.17 -9.16 -14.88
C THR A 400 6.22 -8.76 -13.76
N PHE A 401 4.98 -8.38 -14.09
CA PHE A 401 4.00 -8.02 -13.07
C PHE A 401 3.68 -9.18 -12.10
N ALA A 402 3.60 -10.41 -12.61
CA ALA A 402 3.34 -11.59 -11.81
C ALA A 402 4.49 -11.86 -10.82
N LYS A 403 5.76 -11.83 -11.25
CA LYS A 403 6.92 -11.98 -10.34
C LYS A 403 6.95 -10.92 -9.23
N LEU A 404 6.51 -9.69 -9.51
CA LEU A 404 6.38 -8.65 -8.48
C LEU A 404 5.31 -8.97 -7.43
N MET A 405 4.26 -9.72 -7.79
CA MET A 405 3.25 -10.16 -6.83
C MET A 405 3.86 -11.10 -5.77
N GLU A 406 4.80 -11.95 -6.17
CA GLU A 406 5.54 -12.79 -5.22
C GLU A 406 6.32 -11.91 -4.24
N ILE A 407 7.11 -10.96 -4.76
CA ILE A 407 7.96 -10.11 -3.91
C ILE A 407 7.11 -9.30 -2.94
N THR A 408 6.03 -8.67 -3.43
CA THR A 408 5.15 -7.82 -2.60
C THR A 408 4.38 -8.58 -1.52
N GLN A 409 4.07 -9.86 -1.74
CA GLN A 409 3.28 -10.68 -0.80
C GLN A 409 4.18 -11.54 0.11
N GLU A 410 5.10 -12.29 -0.47
CA GLU A 410 5.87 -13.35 0.19
C GLU A 410 7.29 -12.91 0.56
N TRP A 411 7.71 -11.70 0.16
CA TRP A 411 9.05 -11.17 0.42
C TRP A 411 10.15 -12.08 -0.15
N SER A 412 9.79 -12.84 -1.18
CA SER A 412 10.62 -13.80 -1.88
C SER A 412 10.63 -13.54 -3.39
N LEU A 413 11.62 -14.09 -4.06
CA LEU A 413 11.68 -14.14 -5.52
C LEU A 413 12.07 -15.55 -5.94
N ALA A 414 11.26 -16.18 -6.79
CA ALA A 414 11.43 -17.57 -7.21
C ALA A 414 11.54 -18.53 -6.01
N GLY A 415 10.69 -18.35 -5.01
CA GLY A 415 10.64 -19.17 -3.80
C GLY A 415 11.79 -18.95 -2.82
N ARG A 416 12.69 -17.99 -3.08
CA ARG A 416 13.81 -17.67 -2.18
C ARG A 416 13.54 -16.36 -1.44
N PRO A 417 13.53 -16.34 -0.09
CA PRO A 417 13.43 -15.10 0.67
C PRO A 417 14.53 -14.11 0.28
N ILE A 418 14.20 -12.83 0.14
CA ILE A 418 15.16 -11.78 -0.16
C ILE A 418 15.83 -11.35 1.17
N PRO A 419 17.13 -11.66 1.39
CA PRO A 419 17.75 -11.43 2.69
C PRO A 419 17.84 -9.92 3.00
N GLY A 420 17.54 -9.54 4.24
CA GLY A 420 17.60 -8.15 4.69
C GLY A 420 16.55 -7.21 4.09
N LEU A 421 15.55 -7.72 3.35
CA LEU A 421 14.46 -6.90 2.85
C LEU A 421 13.60 -6.37 4.01
N CYS A 422 13.56 -5.05 4.18
CA CYS A 422 12.89 -4.38 5.30
C CYS A 422 11.73 -3.46 4.88
N ALA A 423 11.58 -3.13 3.60
CA ALA A 423 10.37 -2.47 3.10
C ALA A 423 10.26 -2.62 1.60
N GLN A 424 9.03 -2.47 1.11
CA GLN A 424 8.73 -2.37 -0.31
C GLN A 424 7.86 -1.15 -0.56
N ILE A 425 8.28 -0.31 -1.50
CA ILE A 425 7.62 0.96 -1.77
C ILE A 425 7.26 1.01 -3.25
N ALA A 426 5.97 0.85 -3.54
CA ALA A 426 5.43 1.00 -4.87
C ALA A 426 5.00 2.46 -5.09
N LEU A 427 5.50 3.05 -6.18
CA LEU A 427 5.13 4.39 -6.62
C LEU A 427 4.30 4.27 -7.89
N GLN A 428 3.13 4.91 -7.93
CA GLN A 428 2.29 4.86 -9.12
C GLN A 428 1.67 6.22 -9.46
N ASN A 429 1.26 6.35 -10.71
CA ASN A 429 0.50 7.49 -11.19
C ASN A 429 -1.01 7.17 -11.14
N PRO A 430 -1.87 8.16 -10.90
CA PRO A 430 -3.33 7.96 -10.98
C PRO A 430 -3.74 7.60 -12.42
N PRO A 431 -4.89 6.96 -12.63
CA PRO A 431 -5.38 6.61 -13.97
C PRO A 431 -5.71 7.83 -14.84
N TYR A 432 -5.96 8.99 -14.22
CA TYR A 432 -6.24 10.25 -14.89
C TYR A 432 -5.41 11.37 -14.28
N HIS A 433 -4.95 12.28 -15.13
CA HIS A 433 -4.29 13.53 -14.73
C HIS A 433 -4.58 14.60 -15.80
N LEU A 434 -4.96 15.82 -15.42
CA LEU A 434 -5.33 16.90 -16.36
C LEU A 434 -6.45 16.49 -17.34
N GLY A 435 -7.46 15.73 -16.86
CA GLY A 435 -8.52 15.17 -17.72
C GLY A 435 -8.07 14.12 -18.73
N ARG A 436 -6.76 13.79 -18.78
CA ARG A 436 -6.18 12.82 -19.70
C ARG A 436 -6.02 11.47 -19.02
N LYS A 437 -6.38 10.40 -19.73
CA LYS A 437 -6.15 9.02 -19.28
C LYS A 437 -4.66 8.69 -19.41
N LEU A 438 -4.04 8.28 -18.31
CA LEU A 438 -2.66 7.79 -18.33
C LEU A 438 -2.63 6.30 -18.72
N LEU A 439 -1.54 5.88 -19.36
CA LEU A 439 -1.31 4.49 -19.73
C LEU A 439 -0.89 3.67 -18.51
N VAL A 440 -1.89 3.26 -17.72
CA VAL A 440 -1.70 2.45 -16.52
C VAL A 440 -2.57 1.20 -16.55
N SER A 441 -2.07 0.11 -15.97
CA SER A 441 -2.82 -1.11 -15.72
C SER A 441 -3.78 -0.93 -14.53
N SER A 442 -4.95 -1.57 -14.61
CA SER A 442 -5.87 -1.66 -13.49
C SER A 442 -5.53 -2.86 -12.62
N ASN A 443 -5.60 -2.66 -11.31
CA ASN A 443 -5.41 -3.67 -10.29
C ASN A 443 -6.77 -4.07 -9.68
N ASN A 444 -6.91 -5.35 -9.30
CA ASN A 444 -8.09 -5.85 -8.59
C ASN A 444 -7.91 -5.73 -7.06
N VAL A 445 -8.97 -6.01 -6.29
CA VAL A 445 -8.94 -5.93 -4.81
C VAL A 445 -7.89 -6.88 -4.21
N ALA A 446 -7.76 -8.08 -4.75
CA ALA A 446 -6.81 -9.08 -4.26
C ALA A 446 -5.36 -8.58 -4.39
N GLN A 447 -5.02 -7.93 -5.51
CA GLN A 447 -3.72 -7.31 -5.75
C GLN A 447 -3.50 -6.07 -4.89
N ALA A 448 -4.49 -5.18 -4.83
CA ALA A 448 -4.36 -3.92 -4.11
C ALA A 448 -4.29 -4.12 -2.58
N SER A 449 -4.93 -5.16 -2.05
CA SER A 449 -4.89 -5.50 -0.61
C SER A 449 -3.56 -6.07 -0.12
N ARG A 450 -2.53 -6.20 -0.97
CA ARG A 450 -1.17 -6.62 -0.58
C ARG A 450 -0.35 -5.51 0.07
N PHE A 451 -0.75 -4.25 -0.11
CA PHE A 451 -0.11 -3.11 0.53
C PHE A 451 -0.72 -2.86 1.91
N THR A 452 0.12 -2.76 2.93
CA THR A 452 -0.28 -2.39 4.30
C THR A 452 -0.84 -0.98 4.32
N VAL A 453 -0.22 -0.06 3.57
CA VAL A 453 -0.67 1.34 3.44
C VAL A 453 -0.79 1.68 1.97
N SER A 454 -1.92 2.29 1.59
CA SER A 454 -2.13 2.88 0.26
C SER A 454 -2.50 4.36 0.41
N TYR A 455 -1.57 5.25 0.04
CA TYR A 455 -1.69 6.68 0.25
C TYR A 455 -1.77 7.45 -1.07
N GLU A 456 -2.72 8.40 -1.13
CA GLU A 456 -2.85 9.34 -2.24
C GLU A 456 -2.09 10.61 -1.89
N VAL A 457 -0.93 10.78 -2.51
CA VAL A 457 -0.02 11.90 -2.30
C VAL A 457 -0.61 13.16 -2.93
N SER A 458 -0.92 14.12 -2.08
CA SER A 458 -1.26 15.47 -2.50
C SER A 458 0.01 16.31 -2.69
N PRO A 459 0.02 17.32 -3.58
CA PRO A 459 1.20 18.15 -3.83
C PRO A 459 1.79 18.80 -2.57
N GLN A 460 0.96 19.15 -1.59
CA GLN A 460 1.36 19.74 -0.32
C GLN A 460 2.02 18.76 0.66
N ASP A 461 1.88 17.45 0.43
CA ASP A 461 2.43 16.43 1.32
C ASP A 461 3.95 16.24 1.14
N ILE A 462 4.49 16.79 0.05
CA ILE A 462 5.91 16.74 -0.27
C ILE A 462 6.47 18.18 -0.24
N PRO A 463 7.52 18.46 0.55
CA PRO A 463 8.13 19.78 0.64
C PRO A 463 9.01 20.11 -0.60
N ALA A 464 8.49 19.90 -1.80
CA ALA A 464 9.21 20.07 -3.07
C ALA A 464 9.64 21.52 -3.31
N ASN A 465 8.87 22.50 -2.84
CA ASN A 465 9.23 23.93 -2.96
C ASN A 465 10.51 24.22 -2.18
N GLN A 466 10.60 23.78 -0.93
CA GLN A 466 11.77 24.02 -0.09
C GLN A 466 13.01 23.35 -0.69
N TRP A 467 12.87 22.13 -1.23
CA TRP A 467 13.97 21.46 -1.93
C TRP A 467 14.46 22.25 -3.16
N LEU A 468 13.56 22.82 -3.96
CA LEU A 468 13.94 23.66 -5.10
C LEU A 468 14.71 24.91 -4.65
N ILE A 469 14.27 25.56 -3.58
CA ILE A 469 14.93 26.74 -3.00
C ILE A 469 16.32 26.36 -2.47
N ASP A 470 16.43 25.27 -1.72
CA ASP A 470 17.71 24.81 -1.15
C ASP A 470 18.71 24.44 -2.26
N THR A 471 18.23 23.97 -3.41
CA THR A 471 19.06 23.50 -4.53
C THR A 471 19.46 24.62 -5.50
N TYR A 472 18.52 25.51 -5.84
CA TYR A 472 18.72 26.52 -6.91
C TYR A 472 18.64 27.97 -6.41
N GLY A 473 18.44 28.19 -5.12
CA GLY A 473 18.46 29.49 -4.48
C GLY A 473 17.43 30.47 -5.04
N GLU A 474 17.88 31.70 -5.30
CA GLU A 474 17.04 32.82 -5.71
C GLU A 474 16.24 32.57 -6.99
N VAL A 475 16.83 31.89 -7.98
CA VAL A 475 16.14 31.56 -9.23
C VAL A 475 14.92 30.66 -8.98
N ALA A 476 15.03 29.70 -8.04
CA ALA A 476 13.89 28.89 -7.63
C ALA A 476 12.85 29.70 -6.86
N GLU A 477 13.26 30.62 -5.99
CA GLU A 477 12.33 31.51 -5.29
C GLU A 477 11.47 32.30 -6.29
N THR A 478 12.11 32.90 -7.31
CA THR A 478 11.42 33.64 -8.39
C THR A 478 10.47 32.76 -9.20
N ALA A 479 10.92 31.57 -9.61
CA ALA A 479 10.09 30.64 -10.39
C ALA A 479 8.90 30.10 -9.58
N LEU A 480 9.08 29.87 -8.28
CA LEU A 480 8.01 29.44 -7.37
C LEU A 480 7.00 30.54 -7.11
N GLU A 481 7.46 31.79 -6.99
CA GLU A 481 6.56 32.92 -6.83
C GLU A 481 5.67 33.10 -8.06
N TRP A 482 6.26 33.04 -9.26
CA TRP A 482 5.50 33.00 -10.52
C TRP A 482 4.45 31.89 -10.51
N TRP A 483 4.86 30.66 -10.18
CA TRP A 483 3.96 29.51 -10.15
C TRP A 483 2.79 29.66 -9.16
N LYS A 484 2.99 30.35 -8.03
CA LYS A 484 1.95 30.58 -7.00
C LYS A 484 1.04 31.76 -7.33
N SER A 485 1.60 32.83 -7.89
CA SER A 485 0.92 34.14 -7.97
C SER A 485 0.42 34.48 -9.36
N ASP A 486 1.03 33.96 -10.41
CA ASP A 486 0.81 34.42 -11.80
C ASP A 486 0.12 33.38 -12.69
N ILE A 487 0.11 32.12 -12.26
CA ILE A 487 -0.56 31.02 -12.97
C ILE A 487 -1.85 30.67 -12.24
N ASP A 488 -2.91 30.41 -13.01
CA ASP A 488 -4.17 29.88 -12.50
C ASP A 488 -4.05 28.41 -12.07
N ASP A 489 -5.12 27.85 -11.51
CA ASP A 489 -5.13 26.47 -11.03
C ASP A 489 -4.88 25.47 -12.16
N GLU A 490 -5.47 25.70 -13.34
CA GLU A 490 -5.28 24.84 -14.51
C GLU A 490 -3.82 24.85 -14.99
N GLY A 491 -3.22 26.03 -15.14
CA GLY A 491 -1.82 26.17 -15.51
C GLY A 491 -0.87 25.57 -14.45
N ARG A 492 -1.21 25.65 -13.17
CA ARG A 492 -0.43 24.98 -12.10
C ARG A 492 -0.45 23.46 -12.22
N GLU A 493 -1.55 22.86 -12.71
CA GLU A 493 -1.59 21.43 -12.98
C GLU A 493 -0.66 21.04 -14.15
N TRP A 494 -0.51 21.90 -15.16
CA TRP A 494 0.47 21.71 -16.25
C TRP A 494 1.92 21.87 -15.81
N ILE A 495 2.18 22.82 -14.91
CA ILE A 495 3.52 23.11 -14.39
C ILE A 495 3.81 22.28 -13.14
N THR A 496 4.20 21.02 -13.36
CA THR A 496 4.67 20.13 -12.28
C THR A 496 5.96 20.65 -11.63
N LYS A 497 6.34 20.14 -10.45
CA LYS A 497 7.62 20.49 -9.80
C LYS A 497 8.83 20.10 -10.66
N ARG A 498 8.72 19.00 -11.42
CA ARG A 498 9.70 18.62 -12.45
C ARG A 498 9.78 19.65 -13.58
N THR A 499 8.64 20.19 -14.03
CA THR A 499 8.61 21.24 -15.05
C THR A 499 9.28 22.52 -14.52
N LEU A 500 8.98 22.94 -13.29
CA LEU A 500 9.64 24.08 -12.65
C LEU A 500 11.16 23.90 -12.57
N GLU A 501 11.62 22.74 -12.09
CA GLU A 501 13.05 22.43 -12.02
C GLU A 501 13.71 22.54 -13.41
N ARG A 502 13.02 22.06 -14.46
CA ARG A 502 13.51 22.16 -15.83
C ARG A 502 13.57 23.61 -16.31
N LEU A 503 12.56 24.43 -16.05
CA LEU A 503 12.54 25.85 -16.40
C LEU A 503 13.70 26.60 -15.71
N ILE A 504 13.93 26.32 -14.43
CA ILE A 504 15.06 26.86 -13.66
C ILE A 504 16.40 26.46 -14.31
N LYS A 505 16.58 25.17 -14.64
CA LYS A 505 17.79 24.66 -15.30
C LYS A 505 18.03 25.28 -16.67
N LEU A 506 16.98 25.47 -17.47
CA LEU A 506 17.08 26.12 -18.78
C LEU A 506 17.49 27.58 -18.65
N HIS A 507 16.90 28.32 -17.71
CA HIS A 507 17.32 29.69 -17.41
C HIS A 507 18.80 29.76 -17.04
N LEU A 508 19.24 28.91 -16.10
CA LEU A 508 20.65 28.86 -15.67
C LEU A 508 21.62 28.47 -16.81
N ALA A 509 21.13 27.74 -17.81
CA ALA A 509 21.90 27.38 -19.01
C ALA A 509 21.73 28.38 -20.17
N GLY A 510 21.00 29.48 -19.98
CA GLY A 510 20.73 30.48 -21.01
C GLY A 510 19.91 29.96 -22.20
N GLN A 511 19.07 28.94 -21.98
CA GLN A 511 18.23 28.32 -23.01
C GLN A 511 16.79 28.85 -22.96
N PRO A 512 16.04 28.85 -24.09
CA PRO A 512 14.64 29.26 -24.12
C PRO A 512 13.75 28.43 -23.18
N LEU A 513 12.93 29.09 -22.37
CA LEU A 513 12.11 28.43 -21.35
C LEU A 513 10.97 27.60 -21.93
N GLU A 514 10.44 27.98 -23.10
CA GLU A 514 9.34 27.27 -23.78
C GLU A 514 9.67 25.80 -24.03
N THR A 515 10.94 25.50 -24.35
CA THR A 515 11.43 24.12 -24.53
C THR A 515 11.37 23.27 -23.25
N GLY A 516 11.18 23.92 -22.10
CA GLY A 516 10.98 23.28 -20.81
C GLY A 516 9.55 22.81 -20.55
N LEU A 517 8.57 23.35 -21.27
CA LEU A 517 7.17 22.95 -21.14
C LEU A 517 6.93 21.52 -21.63
N ILE A 518 5.78 20.95 -21.26
CA ILE A 518 5.38 19.62 -21.74
C ILE A 518 5.03 19.75 -23.23
N TYR A 519 5.79 19.07 -24.10
CA TYR A 519 5.47 19.01 -25.52
C TYR A 519 4.26 18.09 -25.75
N LEU A 520 3.24 18.61 -26.43
CA LEU A 520 1.97 17.93 -26.67
C LEU A 520 1.91 17.23 -28.04
N GLY A 521 2.88 17.48 -28.92
CA GLY A 521 2.88 17.05 -30.31
C GLY A 521 2.59 18.21 -31.26
N ASP A 522 2.85 18.02 -32.55
CA ASP A 522 2.51 18.97 -33.63
C ASP A 522 3.03 20.41 -33.46
N GLY A 523 4.09 20.59 -32.69
CA GLY A 523 4.68 21.90 -32.41
C GLY A 523 4.08 22.62 -31.20
N GLU A 524 3.08 22.02 -30.55
CA GLU A 524 2.40 22.61 -29.39
C GLU A 524 3.05 22.20 -28.06
N TYR A 525 3.14 23.16 -27.15
CA TYR A 525 3.55 22.95 -25.76
C TYR A 525 2.36 23.17 -24.83
N ALA A 526 2.52 22.77 -23.55
CA ALA A 526 1.54 23.06 -22.50
C ALA A 526 1.11 24.54 -22.55
N PRO A 527 -0.19 24.84 -22.50
CA PRO A 527 -0.72 26.17 -22.78
C PRO A 527 -0.56 27.12 -21.58
N VAL A 528 0.69 27.32 -21.13
CA VAL A 528 1.03 28.16 -19.98
C VAL A 528 1.93 29.31 -20.45
N PRO A 529 1.46 30.57 -20.40
CA PRO A 529 2.26 31.72 -20.80
C PRO A 529 3.50 31.89 -19.91
N LEU A 530 4.69 31.91 -20.52
CA LEU A 530 5.97 32.09 -19.82
C LEU A 530 6.45 33.54 -19.73
N SER A 531 5.77 34.48 -20.41
CA SER A 531 6.21 35.87 -20.50
C SER A 531 6.43 36.54 -19.14
N GLN A 532 5.58 36.22 -18.15
CA GLN A 532 5.72 36.74 -16.79
C GLN A 532 6.91 36.13 -16.05
N LEU A 533 7.18 34.84 -16.24
CA LEU A 533 8.36 34.18 -15.69
C LEU A 533 9.64 34.74 -16.31
N GLU A 534 9.66 34.91 -17.62
CA GLU A 534 10.79 35.49 -18.35
C GLU A 534 11.05 36.94 -17.90
N ALA A 535 10.00 37.74 -17.73
CA ALA A 535 10.12 39.10 -17.19
C ALA A 535 10.73 39.12 -15.77
N ARG A 536 10.26 38.23 -14.89
CA ARG A 536 10.80 38.10 -13.52
C ARG A 536 12.24 37.61 -13.51
N LEU A 537 12.58 36.62 -14.33
CA LEU A 537 13.94 36.06 -14.40
C LEU A 537 14.94 36.97 -15.13
N SER A 538 14.46 37.89 -15.97
CA SER A 538 15.32 38.79 -16.75
C SER A 538 15.68 40.11 -16.06
N GLU A 539 15.12 40.40 -14.87
CA GLU A 539 15.35 41.62 -14.05
C GLU A 539 16.08 42.76 -14.80
N SER A 540 15.43 43.33 -15.82
CA SER A 540 15.80 44.64 -16.38
C SER A 540 14.62 45.54 -16.77
N LEU A 541 13.37 45.07 -16.74
CA LEU A 541 12.23 45.88 -17.22
C LEU A 541 11.01 45.83 -16.30
N GLY A 542 11.05 46.66 -15.25
CA GLY A 542 9.99 47.64 -14.96
C GLY A 542 8.60 47.18 -14.49
N GLN A 543 8.26 45.90 -14.46
CA GLN A 543 7.00 45.44 -13.83
C GLN A 543 7.26 45.00 -12.40
N LYS A 544 6.98 45.90 -11.43
CA LYS A 544 6.96 45.58 -10.00
C LYS A 544 5.77 44.65 -9.70
N VAL A 545 5.97 43.34 -9.77
CA VAL A 545 5.09 42.40 -9.04
C VAL A 545 5.60 42.32 -7.61
N ILE A 546 4.71 42.48 -6.63
CA ILE A 546 5.07 42.68 -5.22
C ILE A 546 5.20 41.32 -4.55
N GLY A 547 6.44 40.83 -4.41
CA GLY A 547 6.80 39.65 -3.62
C GLY A 547 7.42 40.01 -2.27
N LEU A 548 7.85 39.01 -1.50
CA LEU A 548 8.39 39.24 -0.15
C LEU A 548 9.70 40.04 -0.18
N LYS A 549 10.50 39.89 -1.24
CA LYS A 549 11.76 40.61 -1.45
C LYS A 549 11.48 42.09 -1.74
N GLU A 550 10.46 42.40 -2.53
CA GLU A 550 10.01 43.75 -2.84
C GLU A 550 9.43 44.45 -1.61
N LEU A 551 8.62 43.73 -0.82
CA LEU A 551 8.14 44.22 0.47
C LEU A 551 9.31 44.54 1.42
N ALA A 552 10.34 43.69 1.44
CA ALA A 552 11.53 43.93 2.25
C ALA A 552 12.38 45.10 1.75
N ARG A 553 12.49 45.28 0.43
CA ARG A 553 13.23 46.38 -0.19
C ARG A 553 12.56 47.73 0.05
N ASP A 554 11.25 47.80 -0.12
CA ASP A 554 10.45 49.03 -0.03
C ASP A 554 9.64 49.10 1.29
N VAL A 555 10.17 48.53 2.39
CA VAL A 555 9.42 48.31 3.65
C VAL A 555 8.79 49.58 4.23
N ALA A 556 9.48 50.73 4.17
CA ALA A 556 8.98 51.99 4.70
C ALA A 556 7.79 52.54 3.88
N GLU A 557 7.80 52.33 2.56
CA GLU A 557 6.69 52.71 1.68
C GLU A 557 5.46 51.85 1.96
N TRP A 558 5.67 50.55 2.17
CA TRP A 558 4.60 49.62 2.54
C TRP A 558 4.01 49.88 3.93
N GLU A 559 4.83 50.22 4.93
CA GLU A 559 4.33 50.64 6.24
C GLU A 559 3.42 51.86 6.14
N ALA A 560 3.81 52.87 5.36
CA ALA A 560 3.00 54.08 5.17
C ALA A 560 1.67 53.76 4.47
N ARG A 561 1.68 52.91 3.44
CA ARG A 561 0.47 52.45 2.73
C ARG A 561 -0.46 51.66 3.64
N LEU A 562 0.08 50.72 4.40
CA LEU A 562 -0.71 49.90 5.33
C LEU A 562 -1.23 50.71 6.52
N ALA A 563 -0.46 51.71 7.01
CA ALA A 563 -0.92 52.62 8.05
C ALA A 563 -2.14 53.44 7.58
N ALA A 564 -2.07 54.01 6.37
CA ALA A 564 -3.20 54.72 5.76
C ALA A 564 -4.40 53.80 5.48
N ALA A 565 -4.15 52.54 5.09
CA ALA A 565 -5.19 51.52 4.93
C ALA A 565 -5.89 51.20 6.27
N CYS A 566 -5.12 51.11 7.37
CA CYS A 566 -5.66 50.84 8.70
C CYS A 566 -6.52 51.99 9.24
N GLU A 567 -6.25 53.24 8.84
CA GLU A 567 -7.08 54.40 9.18
C GLU A 567 -8.41 54.42 8.42
N SER A 568 -8.46 53.80 7.23
CA SER A 568 -9.63 53.85 6.33
C SER A 568 -10.53 52.62 6.40
N SER A 569 -10.02 51.46 6.83
CA SER A 569 -10.80 50.22 6.94
C SER A 569 -10.30 49.34 8.08
N SER A 570 -11.24 48.83 8.89
CA SER A 570 -10.96 47.85 9.94
C SER A 570 -11.03 46.40 9.45
N GLU A 571 -11.58 46.17 8.25
CA GLU A 571 -11.77 44.83 7.67
C GLU A 571 -10.66 44.45 6.69
N GLY A 572 -9.89 45.43 6.18
CA GLY A 572 -8.84 45.25 5.17
C GLY A 572 -9.04 46.15 3.94
N THR A 573 -7.99 46.28 3.15
CA THR A 573 -7.94 46.93 1.83
C THR A 573 -7.15 46.05 0.86
N ASN A 574 -7.14 46.40 -0.43
CA ASN A 574 -6.33 45.72 -1.43
C ASN A 574 -4.84 45.63 -1.03
N ASP A 575 -4.31 46.64 -0.34
CA ASP A 575 -2.92 46.66 0.11
C ASP A 575 -2.67 45.68 1.25
N THR A 576 -3.59 45.57 2.22
CA THR A 576 -3.48 44.57 3.30
C THR A 576 -3.69 43.15 2.76
N ASP A 577 -4.60 42.97 1.81
CA ASP A 577 -4.87 41.67 1.20
C ASP A 577 -3.68 41.18 0.37
N LEU A 578 -3.01 42.09 -0.35
CA LEU A 578 -1.80 41.78 -1.09
C LEU A 578 -0.66 41.35 -0.17
N VAL A 579 -0.39 42.11 0.90
CA VAL A 579 0.65 41.75 1.88
C VAL A 579 0.30 40.43 2.58
N HIS A 580 -0.98 40.22 2.92
CA HIS A 580 -1.46 38.95 3.46
C HIS A 580 -1.20 37.79 2.52
N GLN A 581 -1.49 37.94 1.23
CA GLN A 581 -1.27 36.91 0.21
C GLN A 581 0.21 36.59 0.03
N VAL A 582 1.09 37.61 -0.01
CA VAL A 582 2.55 37.43 -0.07
C VAL A 582 3.04 36.64 1.15
N PHE A 583 2.59 36.99 2.35
CA PHE A 583 2.94 36.30 3.59
C PHE A 583 2.38 34.87 3.64
N ALA A 584 1.17 34.64 3.15
CA ALA A 584 0.52 33.34 3.08
C ALA A 584 1.19 32.41 2.05
N ASN A 585 1.79 32.96 0.98
CA ASN A 585 2.43 32.19 -0.07
C ASN A 585 3.94 31.97 0.14
N ALA A 586 4.61 32.79 0.96
CA ALA A 586 6.04 32.66 1.25
C ALA A 586 6.37 31.40 2.06
N GLU A 587 7.49 30.77 1.75
CA GLU A 587 8.01 29.63 2.53
C GLU A 587 8.56 30.11 3.89
N VAL A 588 8.55 29.23 4.90
CA VAL A 588 9.00 29.58 6.26
C VAL A 588 10.45 30.06 6.29
N SER A 589 11.30 29.50 5.42
CA SER A 589 12.70 29.91 5.26
C SER A 589 12.83 31.36 4.78
N GLN A 590 12.02 31.77 3.79
CA GLN A 590 11.97 33.14 3.29
C GLN A 590 11.43 34.10 4.35
N LEU A 591 10.36 33.70 5.05
CA LEU A 591 9.79 34.46 6.16
C LEU A 591 10.80 34.68 7.30
N LYS A 592 11.58 33.64 7.66
CA LYS A 592 12.67 33.74 8.65
C LYS A 592 13.77 34.71 8.22
N ARG A 593 14.15 34.69 6.93
CA ARG A 593 15.16 35.61 6.36
C ARG A 593 14.72 37.08 6.47
N HIS A 594 13.42 37.34 6.39
CA HIS A 594 12.82 38.67 6.45
C HIS A 594 11.97 38.91 7.72
N ALA A 595 12.31 38.24 8.83
CA ALA A 595 11.47 38.23 10.04
C ALA A 595 11.14 39.63 10.59
N GLU A 596 12.10 40.56 10.56
CA GLU A 596 11.89 41.94 11.03
C GLU A 596 10.94 42.72 10.12
N VAL A 597 11.05 42.55 8.80
CA VAL A 597 10.13 43.16 7.82
C VAL A 597 8.72 42.64 8.02
N VAL A 598 8.58 41.32 8.22
CA VAL A 598 7.29 40.68 8.47
C VAL A 598 6.65 41.25 9.75
N ALA A 599 7.39 41.33 10.85
CA ALA A 599 6.89 41.88 12.11
C ALA A 599 6.46 43.35 12.00
N ARG A 600 7.24 44.15 11.25
CA ARG A 600 6.95 45.57 10.96
C ARG A 600 5.64 45.75 10.19
N LEU A 601 5.46 45.03 9.09
CA LEU A 601 4.24 45.12 8.27
C LEU A 601 3.02 44.53 9.00
N LEU A 602 3.18 43.45 9.78
CA LEU A 602 2.09 42.88 10.59
C LEU A 602 1.46 43.89 11.57
N ARG A 603 2.23 44.87 12.06
CA ARG A 603 1.72 45.92 12.96
C ARG A 603 0.53 46.68 12.36
N HIS A 604 0.54 46.87 11.04
CA HIS A 604 -0.45 47.64 10.31
C HIS A 604 -1.54 46.76 9.68
N MET A 605 -1.53 45.45 9.93
CA MET A 605 -2.51 44.50 9.40
C MET A 605 -3.76 44.39 10.30
N PRO A 606 -4.96 44.27 9.71
CA PRO A 606 -6.20 44.03 10.46
C PRO A 606 -6.10 42.81 11.38
N PRO A 607 -6.72 42.83 12.58
CA PRO A 607 -6.69 41.71 13.52
C PRO A 607 -7.14 40.37 12.90
N LYS A 608 -8.13 40.41 12.00
CA LYS A 608 -8.66 39.24 11.31
C LYS A 608 -7.61 38.56 10.41
N LEU A 609 -6.85 39.33 9.63
CA LEU A 609 -5.79 38.81 8.76
C LEU A 609 -4.58 38.32 9.58
N ARG A 610 -4.25 38.98 10.70
CA ARG A 610 -3.23 38.49 11.64
C ARG A 610 -3.61 37.14 12.25
N ALA A 611 -4.87 36.98 12.68
CA ALA A 611 -5.37 35.73 13.24
C ALA A 611 -5.36 34.59 12.20
N ALA A 612 -5.62 34.89 10.93
CA ALA A 612 -5.59 33.90 9.85
C ALA A 612 -4.21 33.22 9.70
N HIS A 613 -3.12 33.90 10.06
CA HIS A 613 -1.77 33.31 10.06
C HIS A 613 -1.52 32.31 11.20
N LEU A 614 -2.40 32.20 12.20
CA LEU A 614 -2.26 31.23 13.30
C LEU A 614 -3.15 29.99 13.13
N VAL A 615 -4.17 30.05 12.27
CA VAL A 615 -5.16 28.99 12.08
C VAL A 615 -4.71 28.04 10.97
N GLY A 616 -4.76 26.73 11.23
CA GLY A 616 -4.53 25.69 10.21
C GLY A 616 -3.09 25.58 9.68
N GLN A 617 -2.10 26.17 10.37
CA GLN A 617 -0.70 26.16 9.93
C GLN A 617 0.06 24.93 10.41
N THR A 618 1.16 24.59 9.71
CA THR A 618 2.12 23.58 10.17
C THR A 618 2.83 24.03 11.45
N PRO A 619 3.31 23.11 12.32
CA PRO A 619 3.94 23.47 13.59
C PRO A 619 5.17 24.38 13.44
N GLU A 620 5.92 24.27 12.33
CA GLU A 620 7.05 25.15 12.07
C GLU A 620 6.60 26.58 11.70
N ARG A 621 5.60 26.69 10.83
CA ARG A 621 5.05 27.97 10.41
C ARG A 621 4.32 28.68 11.54
N GLN A 622 3.59 27.92 12.36
CA GLN A 622 2.94 28.44 13.56
C GLN A 622 3.97 29.01 14.56
N ARG A 623 5.10 28.31 14.80
CA ARG A 623 6.20 28.82 15.63
C ARG A 623 6.77 30.13 15.09
N PHE A 624 6.96 30.23 13.77
CA PHE A 624 7.39 31.48 13.14
C PHE A 624 6.39 32.61 13.41
N TRP A 625 5.09 32.40 13.17
CA TRP A 625 4.07 33.43 13.36
C TRP A 625 3.91 33.88 14.82
N ILE A 626 4.00 32.96 15.78
CA ILE A 626 4.04 33.30 17.22
C ILE A 626 5.24 34.22 17.52
N GLY A 627 6.42 33.89 16.98
CA GLY A 627 7.61 34.72 17.11
C GLY A 627 7.45 36.11 16.46
N ALA A 628 6.92 36.15 15.22
CA ALA A 628 6.72 37.40 14.49
C ALA A 628 5.68 38.33 15.17
N LEU A 629 4.59 37.78 15.72
CA LEU A 629 3.59 38.55 16.47
C LEU A 629 4.13 39.04 17.82
N SER A 630 4.97 38.26 18.48
CA SER A 630 5.66 38.70 19.71
C SER A 630 6.60 39.86 19.40
N ARG A 631 7.38 39.74 18.32
CA ARG A 631 8.27 40.80 17.84
C ARG A 631 7.51 42.07 17.44
N MET A 632 6.36 41.92 16.77
CA MET A 632 5.45 43.03 16.45
C MET A 632 4.98 43.77 17.72
N ALA A 633 4.67 43.05 18.81
CA ALA A 633 4.26 43.65 20.07
C ALA A 633 5.40 44.44 20.73
N GLU A 634 6.64 43.93 20.70
CA GLU A 634 7.84 44.65 21.16
C GLU A 634 8.07 45.95 20.37
N LEU A 635 7.94 45.88 19.05
CA LEU A 635 8.07 47.05 18.15
C LEU A 635 6.96 48.09 18.36
N SER A 636 5.80 47.68 18.87
CA SER A 636 4.70 48.60 19.21
C SER A 636 4.86 49.26 20.58
N ALA A 637 5.71 48.69 21.46
CA ALA A 637 6.00 49.19 22.80
C ALA A 637 7.22 50.15 22.85
N THR A 638 7.94 50.30 21.73
CA THR A 638 9.05 51.24 21.59
C THR A 638 8.53 52.47 20.83
N PRO A 639 8.55 53.68 21.44
CA PRO A 639 7.93 54.88 20.87
C PRO A 639 8.59 55.36 19.56
#